data_AF-A0AAE1VXE0-F1
#
_entry.id   AF-A0AAE1VXE0-F1
#
_cell.length_a   1.000
_cell.length_b   1.000
_cell.length_c   1.000
_cell.angle_alpha   90.00
_cell.angle_beta   90.00
_cell.angle_gamma   90.00
#
_symmetry.space_group_name_H-M   'P 1'
#
loop_
_entity.id
_entity.type
_entity.pdbx_description
1 polymer ?
#
loop_
_entity_poly.entity_id
_entity_poly.type
_entity_poly.pdbx_seq_one_letter_code
_entity_poly.pdbx_strand_id
1 'polypeptide(L)'
;MNRLPRRYTLGGLRGFTVQSGKGPHLQNLKIEGIKDIIAVASGKGGVGKSTTAVNLAVSLANKCQLKVGLLDADVYGPSIPIMMKLRGKPEVSADKKMIPVENYGVKCMSMGSLVAEGEAIVWRGPMVMKALEQMTRGVHWGNLDILVVDMPPGTGDAQISISQRLQLSGALIVSTPQDVALMDARRGVKMFSQVNVPVPLETRIRSGSDEGVPVVISNPDSSISHAYSDVAKKVISRLEELTKEQYLRPEIKPIEGIEIPFPKPRLNSLSYGNGSVEDERIKPVVVKDIDVATLGNLCVDVVLSVPILPPKPLDERKAYMEELAKSPPDKIYWEAGGNCNMAIAAARLGLHVSAVGHVGDEIYGHFLLDVLHDEGISMVEMNEQNGVIDTLSTAYETLLCWVLVDPLQKHGFCSRADFSEEPAFSWLSTLSTKAKMAIRRAKIIFCNGYGFDELSPSLLGSALDYAVEVGTSIFFDPGPRGKSLITGTLEEQKALDKYLRMSDVLLLTSEEAESLTGTEDPIVAGQELLKKGIRTKWVIIKMGPKGSILITPSSVSCAPAFKVNVIDTVGCGDSFVAAIAFGFIHKLPLVYTLTIANAVGAATAMGCGAGRNVAKLKQVLELVRLSNLNEDDKFWEELLQKHSDTEEITLLTKAVINGSNNWLQRVSLQKVVGELLPKLECAQAKQSKVNLTEQGFLGKLDCVPISKQHARSQSNNKVLLSQFDIHKIATHFVVVKDNNLMHHTLFRLFMGRQSN
;
A
#
# COMPACT_ATOMS: atom_id res chain seq x y z
N MET A 1 10.59 -38.09 48.36
CA MET A 1 10.15 -39.13 47.34
C MET A 1 8.67 -38.90 46.97
N ASN A 2 8.52 -37.92 45.95
CA ASN A 2 7.92 -38.28 44.65
C ASN A 2 6.62 -37.49 44.44
N ARG A 3 6.74 -36.40 43.62
CA ARG A 3 6.19 -36.60 42.25
C ARG A 3 6.35 -35.29 41.46
N LEU A 4 7.61 -35.10 40.87
CA LEU A 4 7.87 -34.32 39.65
C LEU A 4 6.58 -34.15 38.82
N PRO A 5 5.95 -32.89 38.62
CA PRO A 5 4.73 -32.65 37.83
C PRO A 5 4.87 -33.22 36.40
N ARG A 6 4.06 -34.30 36.08
CA ARG A 6 3.47 -34.99 34.92
C ARG A 6 4.02 -34.43 33.61
N ARG A 7 5.12 -35.03 33.07
CA ARG A 7 5.61 -34.97 31.67
C ARG A 7 4.43 -34.94 30.68
N TYR A 8 4.14 -33.72 30.12
CA TYR A 8 3.13 -33.51 29.06
C TYR A 8 3.28 -34.53 27.93
N THR A 9 2.43 -35.70 27.98
CA THR A 9 2.45 -36.63 26.82
C THR A 9 1.22 -36.35 25.94
N LEU A 10 1.58 -35.77 24.69
CA LEU A 10 0.49 -35.47 23.72
C LEU A 10 0.08 -36.74 22.98
N GLY A 11 -1.12 -37.50 23.30
CA GLY A 11 -1.58 -38.75 22.63
C GLY A 11 -2.69 -38.45 21.62
N GLY A 12 -2.45 -39.10 20.19
CA GLY A 12 -3.49 -39.31 19.15
C GLY A 12 -3.12 -38.56 17.86
N LEU A 13 -3.55 -39.27 16.58
CA LEU A 13 -3.32 -38.68 15.25
C LEU A 13 -4.07 -37.36 15.11
N ARG A 14 -3.30 -36.14 15.09
CA ARG A 14 -3.86 -34.78 15.11
C ARG A 14 -3.31 -33.97 13.93
N GLY A 15 -4.22 -33.82 12.91
CA GLY A 15 -3.58 -33.05 11.81
C GLY A 15 -4.66 -32.50 10.86
N PHE A 16 -4.48 -31.26 10.22
CA PHE A 16 -5.26 -30.61 9.15
C PHE A 16 -4.60 -30.87 7.78
N THR A 17 -5.32 -31.61 6.88
CA THR A 17 -4.76 -31.78 5.52
C THR A 17 -5.48 -30.83 4.55
N VAL A 18 -4.79 -30.02 3.84
CA VAL A 18 -5.37 -29.18 2.76
C VAL A 18 -5.96 -30.07 1.66
N GLN A 19 -7.46 -30.27 1.50
CA GLN A 19 -8.22 -30.97 0.39
C GLN A 19 -7.70 -30.59 -0.97
N SER A 20 -6.81 -31.43 -1.63
CA SER A 20 -6.35 -31.34 -3.02
C SER A 20 -7.00 -32.47 -3.82
N GLY A 21 -7.94 -32.28 -4.74
CA GLY A 21 -8.22 -32.83 -6.10
C GLY A 21 -7.48 -34.15 -6.34
N LYS A 22 -8.19 -35.32 -6.21
CA LYS A 22 -8.11 -36.75 -6.61
C LYS A 22 -7.06 -36.97 -7.69
N GLY A 23 -5.66 -36.92 -7.42
CA GLY A 23 -4.68 -37.64 -8.26
C GLY A 23 -3.86 -38.63 -7.42
N PRO A 24 -3.39 -39.85 -7.97
CA PRO A 24 -2.82 -41.11 -7.46
C PRO A 24 -1.43 -40.92 -6.87
N HIS A 25 -1.11 -39.89 -5.96
CA HIS A 25 0.14 -40.08 -5.18
C HIS A 25 -0.04 -39.53 -3.77
N LEU A 26 -1.15 -39.82 -3.04
CA LEU A 26 -1.26 -39.33 -1.64
C LEU A 26 -0.84 -40.42 -0.67
N GLN A 27 0.32 -40.97 -0.89
CA GLN A 27 0.56 -41.92 0.23
C GLN A 27 1.87 -41.57 0.93
N ASN A 28 1.94 -40.41 1.79
CA ASN A 28 2.68 -40.51 3.08
C ASN A 28 3.11 -39.12 3.55
N LEU A 29 2.11 -38.28 3.92
CA LEU A 29 2.27 -36.89 4.41
C LEU A 29 2.76 -36.89 5.87
N LYS A 30 2.95 -38.16 6.53
CA LYS A 30 3.43 -38.22 7.93
C LYS A 30 4.93 -38.51 7.96
N ILE A 31 5.57 -37.77 8.88
CA ILE A 31 7.00 -38.11 9.08
C ILE A 31 7.08 -39.12 10.23
N GLU A 32 7.66 -40.24 9.90
CA GLU A 32 7.72 -41.33 10.89
C GLU A 32 8.40 -40.87 12.19
N GLY A 33 7.66 -41.18 13.31
CA GLY A 33 8.32 -40.96 14.62
C GLY A 33 8.03 -39.56 15.18
N ILE A 34 7.18 -38.75 14.34
CA ILE A 34 6.86 -37.41 14.84
C ILE A 34 5.34 -37.35 15.09
N LYS A 35 5.07 -36.93 16.36
CA LYS A 35 3.64 -37.01 16.76
C LYS A 35 2.89 -35.77 16.27
N ASP A 36 3.56 -34.44 16.45
CA ASP A 36 2.85 -33.23 15.98
C ASP A 36 3.85 -32.29 15.29
N ILE A 37 3.18 -31.73 14.17
CA ILE A 37 4.05 -30.72 13.48
C ILE A 37 3.34 -29.35 13.52
N ILE A 38 4.10 -28.33 14.01
CA ILE A 38 3.52 -26.98 14.05
C ILE A 38 4.35 -26.06 13.14
N ALA A 39 3.57 -25.35 12.24
CA ALA A 39 4.28 -24.42 11.33
C ALA A 39 4.27 -23.00 11.92
N VAL A 40 5.47 -22.35 11.80
CA VAL A 40 5.54 -20.91 12.19
C VAL A 40 5.76 -20.08 10.92
N ALA A 41 4.65 -19.34 10.56
CA ALA A 41 4.72 -18.64 9.25
C ALA A 41 4.50 -17.13 9.45
N SER A 42 4.88 -16.36 8.26
CA SER A 42 4.60 -14.91 8.25
C SER A 42 4.32 -14.45 6.81
N GLY A 43 3.39 -13.44 6.58
CA GLY A 43 2.93 -12.88 5.27
C GLY A 43 3.99 -11.99 4.62
N LYS A 44 5.06 -11.57 5.44
CA LYS A 44 6.11 -10.68 4.91
C LYS A 44 7.46 -11.04 5.56
N GLY A 45 8.68 -10.84 4.98
CA GLY A 45 10.03 -11.13 5.52
C GLY A 45 10.42 -10.05 6.53
N GLY A 46 10.94 -10.47 7.76
CA GLY A 46 11.56 -9.51 8.71
C GLY A 46 10.60 -9.17 9.87
N VAL A 47 9.54 -9.99 10.27
CA VAL A 47 8.50 -9.74 11.28
C VAL A 47 8.83 -10.54 12.54
N GLY A 48 9.94 -11.22 12.55
CA GLY A 48 10.44 -11.91 13.76
C GLY A 48 9.97 -13.38 13.79
N LYS A 49 9.65 -14.02 12.63
CA LYS A 49 9.16 -15.41 12.50
C LYS A 49 10.22 -16.40 13.00
N SER A 50 11.49 -16.33 12.60
CA SER A 50 12.53 -17.32 12.98
C SER A 50 12.89 -17.18 14.47
N THR A 51 12.76 -15.93 14.95
CA THR A 51 13.02 -15.70 16.39
C THR A 51 11.89 -16.29 17.24
N THR A 52 10.69 -16.21 16.72
CA THR A 52 9.57 -16.80 17.47
C THR A 52 9.61 -18.33 17.38
N ALA A 53 9.99 -18.84 16.29
CA ALA A 53 10.08 -20.32 16.13
C ALA A 53 11.15 -20.91 17.06
N VAL A 54 12.24 -20.26 17.24
CA VAL A 54 13.33 -20.79 18.07
C VAL A 54 12.93 -20.71 19.55
N ASN A 55 12.30 -19.59 19.92
CA ASN A 55 11.98 -19.42 21.36
C ASN A 55 10.77 -20.28 21.75
N LEU A 56 9.94 -20.53 20.76
CA LEU A 56 8.84 -21.48 21.04
C LEU A 56 9.37 -22.91 21.20
N ALA A 57 10.23 -23.33 20.30
CA ALA A 57 10.78 -24.70 20.35
C ALA A 57 11.59 -24.93 21.63
N VAL A 58 12.24 -23.96 22.05
CA VAL A 58 13.08 -24.14 23.26
C VAL A 58 12.19 -24.12 24.50
N SER A 59 11.18 -23.37 24.42
CA SER A 59 10.28 -23.33 25.59
C SER A 59 9.48 -24.64 25.71
N LEU A 60 9.06 -25.22 24.56
CA LEU A 60 8.37 -26.52 24.58
C LEU A 60 9.28 -27.62 25.12
N ALA A 61 10.48 -27.52 24.83
CA ALA A 61 11.42 -28.58 25.28
C ALA A 61 11.79 -28.38 26.75
N ASN A 62 11.92 -27.20 27.14
CA ASN A 62 12.57 -27.03 28.46
C ASN A 62 11.53 -26.71 29.53
N LYS A 63 10.48 -26.10 29.09
CA LYS A 63 9.47 -25.75 30.13
C LYS A 63 8.33 -26.76 30.15
N CYS A 64 8.10 -27.27 29.01
CA CYS A 64 7.00 -28.25 28.98
C CYS A 64 7.54 -29.68 28.93
N GLN A 65 8.87 -29.73 28.88
CA GLN A 65 9.63 -31.00 28.95
C GLN A 65 9.19 -31.97 27.86
N LEU A 66 9.00 -31.43 26.57
CA LEU A 66 8.66 -32.30 25.42
C LEU A 66 9.89 -32.53 24.54
N LYS A 67 9.78 -33.75 23.84
CA LYS A 67 10.85 -33.97 22.84
C LYS A 67 10.55 -33.18 21.55
N VAL A 68 11.50 -32.19 21.25
CA VAL A 68 11.09 -31.19 20.24
C VAL A 68 12.17 -31.15 19.15
N GLY A 69 11.64 -31.07 17.88
CA GLY A 69 12.53 -30.80 16.74
C GLY A 69 12.24 -29.43 16.13
N LEU A 70 13.37 -28.79 15.53
CA LEU A 70 13.20 -27.50 14.84
C LEU A 70 13.77 -27.61 13.43
N LEU A 71 12.80 -27.41 12.43
CA LEU A 71 13.24 -27.52 11.03
C LEU A 71 13.24 -26.13 10.38
N ASP A 72 14.41 -25.69 9.85
CA ASP A 72 14.50 -24.42 9.10
C ASP A 72 14.16 -24.63 7.62
N ALA A 73 13.02 -24.23 7.20
CA ALA A 73 12.62 -24.46 5.78
C ALA A 73 12.76 -23.16 4.98
N ASP A 74 13.37 -22.12 5.60
CA ASP A 74 13.66 -20.86 4.89
C ASP A 74 14.99 -20.96 4.13
N VAL A 75 14.96 -21.30 2.72
CA VAL A 75 16.05 -21.74 1.83
C VAL A 75 16.93 -20.54 1.48
N TYR A 76 16.47 -19.19 1.93
CA TYR A 76 17.15 -17.98 1.40
C TYR A 76 17.86 -17.25 2.54
N GLY A 77 17.87 -17.97 3.92
CA GLY A 77 18.63 -17.24 4.97
C GLY A 77 19.10 -18.20 6.05
N PRO A 78 20.33 -18.31 6.38
CA PRO A 78 20.80 -19.26 7.40
C PRO A 78 20.50 -18.76 8.82
N SER A 79 19.27 -18.56 9.23
CA SER A 79 19.02 -17.82 10.50
C SER A 79 18.97 -18.79 11.70
N ILE A 80 18.75 -20.05 11.54
CA ILE A 80 18.53 -20.94 12.71
C ILE A 80 19.87 -21.55 13.15
N PRO A 81 20.79 -21.93 12.24
CA PRO A 81 22.08 -22.43 12.73
C PRO A 81 22.82 -21.39 13.57
N ILE A 82 22.64 -20.14 13.23
CA ILE A 82 23.29 -19.07 14.02
C ILE A 82 22.53 -18.88 15.34
N MET A 83 21.24 -18.94 15.38
CA MET A 83 20.43 -18.61 16.58
C MET A 83 20.47 -19.77 17.59
N MET A 84 20.86 -20.94 16.99
CA MET A 84 20.90 -22.11 17.91
C MET A 84 22.36 -22.53 18.13
N LYS A 85 23.31 -21.66 17.64
CA LYS A 85 24.76 -21.90 17.78
C LYS A 85 25.14 -23.30 17.32
N LEU A 86 24.65 -23.58 16.19
CA LEU A 86 24.99 -24.92 15.66
C LEU A 86 26.14 -24.82 14.67
N ARG A 87 27.17 -25.72 14.85
CA ARG A 87 28.31 -25.71 13.92
C ARG A 87 28.50 -27.10 13.32
N GLY A 88 28.88 -27.05 11.98
CA GLY A 88 29.32 -28.33 11.37
C GLY A 88 28.17 -28.96 10.57
N LYS A 89 28.49 -29.87 9.50
CA LYS A 89 27.47 -30.56 8.67
C LYS A 89 26.92 -31.79 9.41
N PRO A 90 25.66 -31.96 9.21
CA PRO A 90 25.09 -33.13 9.90
C PRO A 90 25.74 -34.44 9.45
N GLU A 91 26.03 -35.25 10.43
CA GLU A 91 26.58 -36.58 10.09
C GLU A 91 25.50 -37.47 9.45
N VAL A 92 25.92 -38.28 8.62
CA VAL A 92 24.94 -39.19 7.97
C VAL A 92 25.08 -40.58 8.61
N SER A 93 23.94 -41.10 9.03
CA SER A 93 23.95 -42.42 9.69
C SER A 93 24.22 -43.55 8.69
N ALA A 94 24.46 -44.80 9.17
CA ALA A 94 24.76 -45.99 8.35
C ALA A 94 23.61 -46.31 7.39
N ASP A 95 22.38 -45.79 7.63
CA ASP A 95 21.22 -45.97 6.73
C ASP A 95 21.03 -44.75 5.82
N LYS A 96 22.09 -43.91 5.60
CA LYS A 96 22.17 -42.75 4.67
C LYS A 96 21.16 -41.66 5.06
N LYS A 97 20.78 -41.60 6.37
CA LYS A 97 19.95 -40.47 6.82
C LYS A 97 20.80 -39.45 7.60
N MET A 98 20.32 -38.23 7.47
CA MET A 98 21.06 -37.16 8.20
C MET A 98 20.65 -37.13 9.68
N ILE A 99 21.77 -37.02 10.49
CA ILE A 99 21.49 -36.96 11.93
C ILE A 99 21.43 -35.47 12.33
N PRO A 100 20.23 -35.02 12.89
CA PRO A 100 20.09 -33.60 13.22
C PRO A 100 21.00 -33.18 14.37
N VAL A 101 21.41 -31.95 14.26
CA VAL A 101 22.27 -31.41 15.35
C VAL A 101 21.38 -30.84 16.46
N GLU A 102 21.93 -31.04 17.67
CA GLU A 102 21.05 -30.70 18.81
C GLU A 102 21.70 -29.63 19.68
N ASN A 103 20.90 -28.69 20.06
CA ASN A 103 21.31 -27.71 21.09
C ASN A 103 20.08 -27.20 21.86
N TYR A 104 20.30 -26.84 23.16
CA TYR A 104 19.26 -26.40 24.12
C TYR A 104 18.12 -27.42 24.20
N GLY A 105 18.50 -28.72 23.98
CA GLY A 105 17.51 -29.80 24.20
C GLY A 105 16.53 -29.93 23.02
N VAL A 106 16.89 -29.16 21.81
CA VAL A 106 16.04 -29.23 20.60
C VAL A 106 16.89 -29.74 19.42
N LYS A 107 16.32 -30.87 18.74
CA LYS A 107 17.00 -31.36 17.51
C LYS A 107 16.70 -30.43 16.32
N CYS A 108 17.88 -30.02 15.59
CA CYS A 108 17.66 -28.97 14.57
C CYS A 108 18.22 -29.44 13.23
N MET A 109 17.47 -29.13 12.25
CA MET A 109 17.98 -29.32 10.87
C MET A 109 17.70 -28.04 10.06
N SER A 110 18.81 -27.65 9.39
CA SER A 110 18.65 -26.39 8.62
C SER A 110 19.31 -26.51 7.25
N MET A 111 18.73 -25.79 6.29
CA MET A 111 19.32 -25.76 4.94
C MET A 111 20.70 -25.11 4.95
N GLY A 112 20.92 -24.16 5.81
CA GLY A 112 22.21 -23.44 5.97
C GLY A 112 23.33 -24.37 6.44
N SER A 113 22.95 -25.61 6.85
CA SER A 113 23.98 -26.57 7.35
C SER A 113 24.39 -27.55 6.23
N LEU A 114 23.60 -27.56 5.03
CA LEU A 114 23.85 -28.50 3.91
C LEU A 114 24.64 -27.81 2.80
N VAL A 115 24.92 -26.43 2.99
CA VAL A 115 25.64 -25.67 1.94
C VAL A 115 26.91 -25.08 2.57
N ALA A 116 28.11 -25.29 1.94
CA ALA A 116 29.43 -24.83 2.44
C ALA A 116 29.48 -23.29 2.53
N GLU A 117 29.97 -22.78 3.68
CA GLU A 117 30.11 -21.34 3.99
C GLU A 117 30.82 -20.59 2.86
N GLY A 118 30.02 -19.62 2.01
CA GLY A 118 30.72 -18.69 1.08
C GLY A 118 30.42 -19.04 -0.38
N GLU A 119 29.49 -20.08 -0.66
CA GLU A 119 29.16 -20.43 -2.06
C GLU A 119 27.73 -19.96 -2.37
N ALA A 120 27.69 -19.02 -3.33
CA ALA A 120 26.37 -18.53 -3.79
C ALA A 120 25.71 -19.57 -4.72
N ILE A 121 24.84 -20.36 -4.18
CA ILE A 121 24.15 -21.37 -5.02
C ILE A 121 22.83 -20.77 -5.51
N VAL A 122 22.66 -20.76 -6.85
CA VAL A 122 21.37 -20.33 -7.44
C VAL A 122 20.35 -21.48 -7.27
N TRP A 123 19.37 -21.23 -6.43
CA TRP A 123 18.38 -22.28 -6.07
C TRP A 123 17.23 -22.27 -7.08
N ARG A 124 17.22 -23.19 -7.96
CA ARG A 124 16.07 -23.31 -8.91
C ARG A 124 14.96 -24.16 -8.29
N GLY A 125 13.75 -23.92 -8.56
CA GLY A 125 12.49 -24.49 -8.03
C GLY A 125 12.60 -25.99 -7.73
N PRO A 126 13.05 -26.82 -8.62
CA PRO A 126 13.11 -28.28 -8.40
C PRO A 126 14.21 -28.65 -7.39
N MET A 127 15.25 -27.89 -7.25
CA MET A 127 16.34 -28.13 -6.27
C MET A 127 15.88 -27.80 -4.85
N VAL A 128 15.13 -26.84 -4.67
CA VAL A 128 14.58 -26.45 -3.34
C VAL A 128 13.58 -27.51 -2.87
N MET A 129 12.93 -28.00 -3.83
CA MET A 129 11.93 -29.03 -3.47
C MET A 129 12.62 -30.34 -3.07
N LYS A 130 13.58 -30.71 -3.77
CA LYS A 130 14.36 -31.91 -3.41
C LYS A 130 15.08 -31.75 -2.07
N ALA A 131 15.56 -30.62 -1.78
CA ALA A 131 16.26 -30.35 -0.51
C ALA A 131 15.26 -30.36 0.67
N LEU A 132 14.11 -29.79 0.53
CA LEU A 132 13.09 -29.81 1.61
C LEU A 132 12.61 -31.24 1.86
N GLU A 133 12.56 -31.99 0.74
CA GLU A 133 12.20 -33.42 0.91
C GLU A 133 13.28 -34.18 1.71
N GLN A 134 14.40 -33.91 1.39
CA GLN A 134 15.51 -34.58 2.09
C GLN A 134 15.57 -34.14 3.56
N MET A 135 15.21 -32.92 3.98
CA MET A 135 15.33 -32.39 5.36
C MET A 135 14.10 -32.79 6.19
N THR A 136 13.10 -33.17 5.46
CA THR A 136 11.92 -33.63 6.22
C THR A 136 11.93 -35.16 6.35
N ARG A 137 12.36 -35.92 5.26
CA ARG A 137 12.25 -37.40 5.34
C ARG A 137 13.63 -38.04 5.33
N GLY A 138 14.53 -37.31 4.95
CA GLY A 138 15.91 -37.88 4.87
C GLY A 138 16.72 -37.58 6.14
N VAL A 139 15.89 -37.29 7.29
CA VAL A 139 16.62 -36.98 8.54
C VAL A 139 16.15 -37.98 9.62
N HIS A 140 17.08 -38.36 10.39
CA HIS A 140 16.74 -39.27 11.51
C HIS A 140 16.29 -38.46 12.73
N TRP A 141 14.95 -38.11 12.71
CA TRP A 141 14.45 -37.19 13.76
C TRP A 141 14.19 -37.97 15.07
N GLY A 142 14.13 -39.34 14.96
CA GLY A 142 13.76 -40.16 16.14
C GLY A 142 12.31 -39.92 16.55
N ASN A 143 11.95 -40.24 17.89
CA ASN A 143 10.56 -40.04 18.33
C ASN A 143 10.39 -38.66 19.00
N LEU A 144 9.70 -37.79 18.14
CA LEU A 144 9.50 -36.45 18.71
C LEU A 144 8.02 -36.25 19.06
N ASP A 145 7.89 -35.47 20.22
CA ASP A 145 6.51 -35.08 20.56
C ASP A 145 6.02 -33.93 19.66
N ILE A 146 7.01 -32.98 19.25
CA ILE A 146 6.57 -31.87 18.39
C ILE A 146 7.73 -31.45 17.49
N LEU A 147 7.31 -31.29 16.20
CA LEU A 147 8.30 -30.70 15.26
C LEU A 147 7.83 -29.29 14.88
N VAL A 148 8.69 -28.22 15.26
CA VAL A 148 8.39 -26.83 14.86
C VAL A 148 9.09 -26.51 13.53
N VAL A 149 8.22 -25.99 12.58
CA VAL A 149 8.80 -25.73 11.25
C VAL A 149 8.82 -24.22 11.02
N ASP A 150 10.07 -23.65 10.88
CA ASP A 150 10.22 -22.23 10.48
C ASP A 150 10.00 -22.06 8.97
N MET A 151 8.87 -21.39 8.62
CA MET A 151 8.42 -21.43 7.21
C MET A 151 9.11 -20.31 6.43
N PRO A 152 9.36 -20.47 4.96
CA PRO A 152 9.90 -19.39 4.13
C PRO A 152 8.97 -18.16 4.12
N PRO A 153 9.46 -16.87 3.92
CA PRO A 153 8.60 -15.68 3.93
C PRO A 153 7.70 -15.62 2.68
N GLY A 154 6.38 -14.99 2.79
CA GLY A 154 5.48 -14.73 1.62
C GLY A 154 4.55 -15.91 1.43
N THR A 155 3.72 -15.87 0.23
CA THR A 155 2.80 -16.99 -0.09
C THR A 155 3.27 -17.68 -1.37
N GLY A 156 4.58 -17.78 -1.63
CA GLY A 156 5.23 -18.27 -2.86
C GLY A 156 5.32 -19.80 -2.89
N ASP A 157 5.84 -20.51 -3.86
CA ASP A 157 5.84 -21.94 -4.25
C ASP A 157 6.52 -22.80 -3.16
N ALA A 158 7.54 -22.39 -2.31
CA ALA A 158 8.25 -23.17 -1.26
C ALA A 158 7.37 -23.32 -0.02
N GLN A 159 6.56 -22.22 0.39
CA GLN A 159 5.59 -22.29 1.51
C GLN A 159 4.39 -23.18 1.15
N ILE A 160 3.86 -23.16 -0.18
CA ILE A 160 2.73 -24.01 -0.63
C ILE A 160 3.20 -25.46 -0.75
N SER A 161 4.48 -25.67 -1.12
CA SER A 161 5.01 -27.04 -1.31
C SER A 161 5.21 -27.74 0.04
N ILE A 162 5.69 -27.13 1.18
CA ILE A 162 5.90 -27.74 2.52
C ILE A 162 4.55 -27.99 3.19
N SER A 163 3.57 -27.15 2.81
CA SER A 163 2.24 -27.29 3.41
C SER A 163 1.44 -28.42 2.73
N GLN A 164 1.80 -28.76 1.42
CA GLN A 164 1.10 -29.83 0.69
C GLN A 164 1.77 -31.18 0.94
N ARG A 165 2.91 -31.14 1.62
CA ARG A 165 3.68 -32.41 1.67
C ARG A 165 3.81 -32.87 3.12
N LEU A 166 3.46 -31.92 4.15
CA LEU A 166 3.51 -32.35 5.56
C LEU A 166 2.10 -32.29 6.15
N GLN A 167 1.89 -33.28 6.93
CA GLN A 167 0.61 -33.21 7.69
C GLN A 167 0.80 -32.35 8.95
N LEU A 168 0.23 -31.09 8.87
CA LEU A 168 0.49 -30.15 9.98
C LEU A 168 -0.61 -30.29 11.04
N SER A 169 -0.20 -30.18 12.29
CA SER A 169 -1.18 -30.25 13.41
C SER A 169 -1.70 -28.86 13.75
N GLY A 170 -0.94 -27.87 13.14
CA GLY A 170 -1.37 -26.48 13.44
C GLY A 170 -0.30 -25.47 13.00
N ALA A 171 -0.79 -24.15 12.82
CA ALA A 171 0.21 -23.13 12.39
C ALA A 171 0.14 -21.93 13.32
N LEU A 172 1.39 -21.43 13.54
CA LEU A 172 1.54 -20.17 14.28
C LEU A 172 1.98 -19.06 13.33
N ILE A 173 1.05 -17.97 13.23
CA ILE A 173 1.36 -16.90 12.27
C ILE A 173 1.99 -15.72 13.04
N VAL A 174 3.26 -15.31 12.52
CA VAL A 174 4.04 -14.25 13.21
C VAL A 174 3.90 -12.96 12.39
N SER A 175 3.34 -12.00 13.01
CA SER A 175 3.13 -10.72 12.29
C SER A 175 3.63 -9.56 13.17
N THR A 176 4.13 -8.30 12.41
CA THR A 176 4.51 -7.07 13.15
C THR A 176 3.40 -6.02 12.96
N PRO A 177 3.15 -5.12 13.90
CA PRO A 177 1.93 -4.29 13.81
C PRO A 177 2.15 -3.01 13.01
N GLN A 178 2.25 -2.53 11.66
CA GLN A 178 1.56 -1.62 10.70
C GLN A 178 0.15 -1.27 11.17
N ASP A 179 -0.90 0.00 11.36
CA ASP A 179 -2.28 0.13 11.88
C ASP A 179 -3.08 -1.16 11.70
N VAL A 180 -2.67 -2.47 11.68
CA VAL A 180 -3.49 -3.51 12.35
C VAL A 180 -2.67 -4.12 13.50
N ALA A 181 -1.32 -3.83 13.84
CA ALA A 181 -0.53 -4.42 14.94
C ALA A 181 0.09 -3.29 15.77
N LEU A 182 0.12 -1.90 15.70
CA LEU A 182 0.71 -0.81 16.51
C LEU A 182 -0.41 0.17 16.90
N MET A 183 -1.83 0.25 16.27
CA MET A 183 -2.98 1.01 16.80
C MET A 183 -3.51 0.38 18.09
N ASP A 184 -3.27 -0.86 18.55
CA ASP A 184 -3.53 -1.55 19.84
C ASP A 184 -2.34 -1.40 20.79
N ALA A 185 -1.10 -1.21 20.16
CA ALA A 185 0.11 -1.06 21.01
C ALA A 185 0.32 0.40 21.43
N ARG A 186 -0.24 1.52 20.78
CA ARG A 186 -0.06 2.97 21.03
C ARG A 186 -1.31 3.51 21.74
N ARG A 187 -2.78 2.94 21.57
CA ARG A 187 -3.90 3.20 22.50
C ARG A 187 -3.61 2.65 23.90
N GLY A 188 -2.82 1.59 24.12
CA GLY A 188 -2.26 0.88 25.28
C GLY A 188 -1.04 1.62 25.87
N VAL A 189 -0.25 2.50 25.09
CA VAL A 189 0.90 3.29 25.58
C VAL A 189 0.42 4.72 25.88
N LYS A 190 -0.72 5.35 25.29
CA LYS A 190 -1.27 6.70 25.53
C LYS A 190 -2.31 6.64 26.65
N MET A 191 -3.14 5.57 27.14
CA MET A 191 -3.91 5.35 28.38
C MET A 191 -2.98 5.21 29.60
N PHE A 192 -1.58 4.73 29.55
CA PHE A 192 -0.54 4.45 30.57
C PHE A 192 0.31 5.70 30.76
N SER A 193 0.28 6.85 29.91
CA SER A 193 0.94 8.13 30.14
C SER A 193 -0.04 9.18 30.66
N GLN A 194 -1.51 8.91 30.77
CA GLN A 194 -2.53 9.82 31.36
C GLN A 194 -2.73 9.50 32.84
N VAL A 195 -2.03 8.47 33.55
CA VAL A 195 -1.91 8.22 35.00
C VAL A 195 -0.44 8.04 35.37
N ASN A 196 0.67 8.63 34.73
CA ASN A 196 2.13 8.64 34.92
C ASN A 196 2.70 7.21 35.05
N VAL A 197 2.57 6.25 34.14
CA VAL A 197 3.24 4.91 34.21
C VAL A 197 4.07 4.69 32.95
N PRO A 198 5.51 4.28 32.83
CA PRO A 198 6.42 4.08 31.69
C PRO A 198 6.10 2.79 30.92
N VAL A 199 6.43 2.93 29.31
CA VAL A 199 6.22 1.81 28.37
C VAL A 199 7.57 1.32 27.88
N PRO A 200 8.20 -0.07 27.99
CA PRO A 200 9.52 -0.62 27.63
C PRO A 200 9.45 -1.44 26.33
N LEU A 201 10.14 -1.15 25.10
CA LEU A 201 10.60 -2.04 24.01
C LEU A 201 11.80 -2.88 24.47
N GLU A 202 11.67 -4.35 24.63
CA GLU A 202 12.67 -5.14 25.39
C GLU A 202 13.80 -5.57 24.45
N THR A 203 14.85 -4.99 24.16
CA THR A 203 16.11 -5.12 23.41
C THR A 203 16.78 -6.48 23.68
N ARG A 204 16.48 -7.06 24.63
CA ARG A 204 17.14 -8.33 25.01
C ARG A 204 16.64 -9.49 24.14
N ILE A 205 15.44 -9.34 23.53
CA ILE A 205 14.96 -10.37 22.57
C ILE A 205 15.79 -10.29 21.28
N ARG A 206 16.02 -9.13 20.89
CA ARG A 206 16.85 -8.94 19.67
C ARG A 206 18.32 -9.31 19.94
N SER A 207 18.85 -8.90 21.03
CA SER A 207 20.26 -9.19 21.36
C SER A 207 20.46 -10.69 21.63
N GLY A 208 19.54 -11.34 22.31
CA GLY A 208 19.61 -12.81 22.53
C GLY A 208 19.56 -13.57 21.20
N SER A 209 18.77 -13.17 20.32
CA SER A 209 18.65 -13.83 19.00
C SER A 209 19.93 -13.65 18.17
N ASP A 210 20.53 -12.49 18.19
CA ASP A 210 21.77 -12.23 17.43
C ASP A 210 22.97 -12.96 18.05
N GLU A 211 22.85 -13.21 19.34
CA GLU A 211 24.01 -13.85 20.00
C GLU A 211 23.83 -15.37 20.07
N GLY A 212 22.46 -15.72 19.59
CA GLY A 212 22.22 -17.17 19.48
C GLY A 212 21.86 -17.80 20.82
N VAL A 213 21.59 -16.89 21.76
CA VAL A 213 21.08 -17.42 23.05
C VAL A 213 19.65 -16.90 23.26
N PRO A 214 18.61 -17.78 23.09
CA PRO A 214 17.22 -17.33 23.18
C PRO A 214 16.90 -16.72 24.56
N VAL A 215 15.91 -15.85 24.58
CA VAL A 215 15.65 -15.04 25.79
C VAL A 215 15.00 -15.93 26.88
N VAL A 216 14.40 -16.99 26.47
CA VAL A 216 13.80 -17.89 27.48
C VAL A 216 14.90 -18.64 28.24
N ILE A 217 16.07 -18.59 27.61
CA ILE A 217 17.20 -19.22 28.33
C ILE A 217 18.00 -18.14 29.05
N SER A 218 18.24 -17.15 28.40
CA SER A 218 19.18 -16.14 28.96
C SER A 218 18.50 -15.34 30.07
N ASN A 219 17.10 -15.40 29.96
CA ASN A 219 16.39 -14.69 31.05
C ASN A 219 15.06 -15.42 31.32
N PRO A 220 15.11 -16.41 32.03
CA PRO A 220 13.99 -17.38 32.14
C PRO A 220 12.85 -16.82 33.00
N ASP A 221 13.22 -15.87 33.82
CA ASP A 221 12.12 -15.43 34.73
C ASP A 221 11.56 -14.08 34.25
N SER A 222 11.92 -13.74 33.02
CA SER A 222 11.43 -12.44 32.52
C SER A 222 9.98 -12.58 32.02
N SER A 223 9.39 -11.45 32.02
CA SER A 223 7.97 -11.42 31.58
C SER A 223 7.83 -11.87 30.12
N ILE A 224 8.82 -11.66 29.38
CA ILE A 224 8.82 -12.08 27.95
C ILE A 224 9.01 -13.59 27.85
N SER A 225 9.92 -14.16 28.64
CA SER A 225 10.11 -15.63 28.67
C SER A 225 8.85 -16.34 29.17
N HIS A 226 8.20 -15.65 30.07
CA HIS A 226 6.95 -16.27 30.55
C HIS A 226 5.87 -16.20 29.48
N ALA A 227 5.86 -15.12 28.64
CA ALA A 227 4.91 -15.03 27.52
C ALA A 227 5.14 -16.16 26.50
N TYR A 228 6.38 -16.42 26.24
CA TYR A 228 6.65 -17.56 25.33
C TYR A 228 6.30 -18.90 26.01
N SER A 229 6.51 -18.94 27.28
CA SER A 229 6.13 -20.20 27.98
C SER A 229 4.61 -20.36 28.02
N ASP A 230 4.03 -19.30 28.10
CA ASP A 230 2.56 -19.36 28.14
C ASP A 230 2.00 -19.79 26.77
N VAL A 231 2.50 -19.14 25.70
CA VAL A 231 2.08 -19.58 24.36
C VAL A 231 2.34 -21.08 24.19
N ALA A 232 3.50 -21.51 24.70
CA ALA A 232 3.83 -22.96 24.60
C ALA A 232 2.80 -23.80 25.37
N LYS A 233 2.38 -23.39 26.48
CA LYS A 233 1.40 -24.17 27.28
C LYS A 233 0.02 -24.15 26.60
N LYS A 234 -0.26 -23.10 25.99
CA LYS A 234 -1.56 -23.02 25.29
C LYS A 234 -1.57 -23.91 24.03
N VAL A 235 -0.45 -23.81 23.41
CA VAL A 235 -0.35 -24.72 22.26
C VAL A 235 -0.51 -26.18 22.71
N ILE A 236 0.04 -26.51 23.79
CA ILE A 236 -0.07 -27.90 24.30
C ILE A 236 -1.53 -28.17 24.69
N SER A 237 -2.10 -27.25 25.33
CA SER A 237 -3.50 -27.44 25.78
C SER A 237 -4.44 -27.61 24.57
N ARG A 238 -4.15 -26.80 23.60
CA ARG A 238 -4.97 -26.94 22.38
C ARG A 238 -4.72 -28.27 21.67
N LEU A 239 -3.56 -28.56 21.57
CA LEU A 239 -3.26 -29.88 20.96
C LEU A 239 -3.91 -31.02 21.75
N GLU A 240 -4.00 -30.84 23.07
CA GLU A 240 -4.66 -31.88 23.91
C GLU A 240 -6.17 -31.85 23.72
N GLU A 241 -6.70 -30.68 23.57
CA GLU A 241 -8.13 -30.55 23.26
C GLU A 241 -8.47 -31.16 21.89
N LEU A 242 -7.67 -30.81 21.01
CA LEU A 242 -7.89 -31.38 19.66
C LEU A 242 -7.78 -32.89 19.66
N THR A 243 -7.08 -33.37 20.57
CA THR A 243 -6.99 -34.84 20.72
C THR A 243 -8.29 -35.38 21.32
N LYS A 244 -8.90 -34.59 22.26
CA LYS A 244 -10.15 -34.99 22.92
C LYS A 244 -11.35 -34.78 22.00
N GLU A 245 -11.26 -33.88 21.13
CA GLU A 245 -12.29 -33.59 20.11
C GLU A 245 -12.24 -34.59 18.95
N GLN A 246 -11.09 -35.28 18.79
CA GLN A 246 -10.96 -36.38 17.81
C GLN A 246 -11.67 -37.65 18.30
N TYR A 247 -12.24 -37.78 19.64
CA TYR A 247 -13.13 -38.86 20.12
C TYR A 247 -14.59 -38.40 20.14
N LEU A 248 -14.74 -37.26 19.42
CA LEU A 248 -16.15 -36.88 19.23
C LEU A 248 -16.29 -36.12 17.90
N ARG A 249 -15.91 -36.80 16.80
CA ARG A 249 -16.51 -36.31 15.54
C ARG A 249 -16.76 -37.51 14.60
N PRO A 250 -18.01 -37.68 13.94
CA PRO A 250 -18.32 -38.35 12.68
C PRO A 250 -17.38 -37.88 11.55
N GLU A 251 -16.41 -38.85 11.17
CA GLU A 251 -15.65 -39.00 9.93
C GLU A 251 -16.17 -38.07 8.82
N ILE A 252 -15.18 -37.14 8.47
CA ILE A 252 -15.37 -36.59 7.10
C ILE A 252 -13.99 -36.22 6.54
N LYS A 253 -13.45 -36.89 5.52
CA LYS A 253 -12.47 -37.04 4.43
C LYS A 253 -12.00 -35.67 3.91
N PRO A 254 -10.65 -35.43 3.45
CA PRO A 254 -9.73 -34.29 3.38
C PRO A 254 -9.78 -33.60 2.01
N ILE A 255 -9.49 -32.22 2.02
CA ILE A 255 -8.17 -31.86 1.46
C ILE A 255 -8.14 -30.34 1.20
N GLU A 256 -6.98 -29.51 1.41
CA GLU A 256 -5.70 -29.09 0.79
C GLU A 256 -5.69 -27.55 0.72
N GLY A 257 -4.93 -27.08 1.77
CA GLY A 257 -4.24 -25.78 1.54
C GLY A 257 -3.38 -25.41 2.74
N ILE A 258 -2.13 -25.85 2.84
CA ILE A 258 -1.44 -24.87 3.71
C ILE A 258 -1.01 -23.69 2.84
N GLU A 259 -1.18 -22.59 3.44
CA GLU A 259 -0.88 -21.17 3.67
C GLU A 259 0.62 -20.93 3.93
N ILE A 260 1.31 -20.04 3.21
CA ILE A 260 1.31 -18.62 3.61
C ILE A 260 2.71 -18.04 3.41
N PRO A 261 2.86 -16.50 3.08
CA PRO A 261 3.56 -15.31 2.57
C PRO A 261 4.83 -15.00 3.41
N PHE A 262 5.93 -14.51 2.87
CA PHE A 262 7.22 -13.83 3.08
C PHE A 262 6.96 -12.37 3.41
N PRO A 263 7.94 -11.70 4.06
CA PRO A 263 8.53 -10.56 3.34
C PRO A 263 9.89 -10.15 3.93
N LYS A 264 10.71 -9.34 3.40
CA LYS A 264 11.41 -8.22 2.76
C LYS A 264 12.71 -7.91 3.49
N PRO A 265 13.72 -7.08 3.03
CA PRO A 265 13.78 -5.68 3.46
C PRO A 265 14.74 -4.85 2.58
N ARG A 266 14.55 -3.41 2.48
CA ARG A 266 14.90 -1.99 2.34
C ARG A 266 16.40 -1.75 2.59
N LEU A 267 16.98 -0.73 2.10
CA LEU A 267 17.91 0.36 1.81
C LEU A 267 18.09 1.27 3.04
N ASN A 268 19.28 1.95 3.02
CA ASN A 268 19.33 3.44 3.02
C ASN A 268 20.70 3.92 2.51
N SER A 269 20.88 5.29 2.11
CA SER A 269 21.05 6.75 2.03
C SER A 269 22.53 7.13 1.94
N LEU A 270 22.80 8.44 1.31
CA LEU A 270 23.51 9.60 1.88
C LEU A 270 23.42 10.78 0.92
N SER A 271 23.31 12.20 1.39
CA SER A 271 23.40 13.65 1.66
C SER A 271 24.60 14.28 0.95
N TYR A 272 24.61 15.65 0.55
CA TYR A 272 25.16 16.85 -0.10
C TYR A 272 25.35 17.96 0.94
N GLY A 273 26.44 18.83 0.80
CA GLY A 273 27.05 20.09 1.29
C GLY A 273 26.86 21.22 0.25
N ASN A 274 26.55 22.50 0.61
CA ASN A 274 26.44 23.95 0.85
C ASN A 274 27.27 24.76 -0.15
N GLY A 275 26.75 25.92 -0.75
CA GLY A 275 27.25 27.32 -0.72
C GLY A 275 26.56 28.15 -1.80
N SER A 276 25.98 29.37 -1.54
CA SER A 276 25.49 30.75 -1.77
C SER A 276 26.38 31.51 -2.75
N VAL A 277 25.80 32.29 -3.75
CA VAL A 277 26.09 33.70 -4.11
C VAL A 277 25.13 34.10 -5.24
N GLU A 278 24.24 35.10 -5.05
CA GLU A 278 23.48 36.20 -5.67
C GLU A 278 24.32 36.96 -6.70
N ASP A 279 23.78 37.29 -8.02
CA ASP A 279 23.57 38.59 -8.72
C ASP A 279 23.32 38.34 -10.21
N GLU A 280 22.15 38.81 -10.87
CA GLU A 280 21.80 39.94 -11.74
C GLU A 280 21.43 39.43 -13.14
N ARG A 281 20.08 39.52 -13.61
CA ARG A 281 19.21 40.05 -14.70
C ARG A 281 19.78 39.67 -16.07
N ILE A 282 19.44 38.46 -16.46
CA ILE A 282 19.23 37.76 -17.74
C ILE A 282 17.83 37.13 -17.73
N LYS A 283 16.69 37.86 -18.20
CA LYS A 283 15.49 36.98 -18.25
C LYS A 283 15.88 35.53 -18.55
N PRO A 284 16.19 34.87 -17.54
CA PRO A 284 16.74 33.51 -17.63
C PRO A 284 15.82 32.57 -18.41
N VAL A 285 16.04 32.33 -19.74
CA VAL A 285 15.42 31.05 -20.18
C VAL A 285 14.98 30.23 -18.96
N VAL A 286 13.75 30.51 -18.59
CA VAL A 286 13.24 29.80 -17.39
C VAL A 286 13.37 28.29 -17.62
N VAL A 287 14.39 27.72 -17.04
CA VAL A 287 14.55 26.25 -17.09
C VAL A 287 13.37 25.60 -16.35
N LYS A 288 12.43 25.01 -17.20
CA LYS A 288 11.32 24.26 -16.56
C LYS A 288 11.82 22.88 -16.11
N ASP A 289 12.13 22.72 -14.83
CA ASP A 289 12.72 21.45 -14.35
C ASP A 289 11.66 20.61 -13.60
N ILE A 290 10.47 21.23 -13.43
CA ILE A 290 9.35 20.44 -12.87
C ILE A 290 8.40 20.06 -14.03
N ASP A 291 8.21 18.67 -14.10
CA ASP A 291 7.33 18.25 -15.21
C ASP A 291 5.86 18.59 -14.91
N VAL A 292 5.45 18.29 -13.64
CA VAL A 292 4.02 18.55 -13.35
C VAL A 292 3.93 19.16 -11.94
N ALA A 293 3.17 20.25 -11.86
CA ALA A 293 2.81 20.81 -10.54
C ALA A 293 1.28 20.73 -10.37
N THR A 294 0.87 20.08 -9.19
CA THR A 294 -0.59 20.07 -8.92
C THR A 294 -0.95 21.28 -8.05
N LEU A 295 -2.22 21.73 -8.25
CA LEU A 295 -2.62 22.92 -7.46
C LEU A 295 -3.85 22.58 -6.62
N GLY A 296 -3.65 22.64 -5.27
CA GLY A 296 -4.77 22.48 -4.32
C GLY A 296 -5.29 21.05 -4.26
N ASN A 297 -6.25 20.79 -3.39
CA ASN A 297 -6.98 19.53 -3.12
C ASN A 297 -6.05 18.41 -2.66
N LEU A 298 -5.16 18.83 -1.77
CA LEU A 298 -4.38 17.78 -1.06
C LEU A 298 -5.13 17.36 0.21
N CYS A 299 -5.54 16.05 0.12
CA CYS A 299 -6.33 15.65 1.30
C CYS A 299 -6.01 14.19 1.65
N VAL A 300 -6.51 13.87 2.81
CA VAL A 300 -6.38 12.47 3.25
C VAL A 300 -7.76 11.81 3.14
N ASP A 301 -7.74 10.71 2.30
CA ASP A 301 -8.98 9.92 2.23
C ASP A 301 -9.07 8.92 3.40
N VAL A 302 -10.14 9.06 4.07
CA VAL A 302 -10.43 8.03 5.10
C VAL A 302 -11.45 7.03 4.55
N VAL A 303 -10.89 5.75 4.35
CA VAL A 303 -11.75 4.76 3.67
C VAL A 303 -12.34 3.82 4.71
N LEU A 304 -13.75 3.84 4.68
CA LEU A 304 -14.42 3.00 5.71
C LEU A 304 -15.57 2.23 5.07
N SER A 305 -15.66 1.00 5.63
CA SER A 305 -16.89 0.27 5.25
C SER A 305 -18.02 0.56 6.25
N VAL A 306 -19.14 0.98 5.54
CA VAL A 306 -20.28 1.32 6.42
C VAL A 306 -21.50 0.50 6.00
N PRO A 307 -22.36 0.22 7.01
CA PRO A 307 -23.53 -0.61 6.69
C PRO A 307 -24.47 0.08 5.69
N ILE A 308 -24.51 1.48 5.87
CA ILE A 308 -25.33 2.23 4.91
C ILE A 308 -24.64 3.57 4.62
N LEU A 309 -24.85 3.99 3.33
CA LEU A 309 -24.22 5.28 2.97
C LEU A 309 -25.00 6.45 3.60
N PRO A 310 -24.26 7.57 3.80
CA PRO A 310 -24.93 8.72 4.43
C PRO A 310 -26.19 9.13 3.68
N PRO A 311 -27.18 9.53 4.49
CA PRO A 311 -28.47 9.92 3.88
C PRO A 311 -28.36 11.24 3.10
N LYS A 312 -29.37 11.50 2.16
CA LYS A 312 -29.27 12.66 1.22
C LYS A 312 -29.57 13.98 1.95
N PRO A 313 -30.56 14.04 2.89
CA PRO A 313 -30.83 15.34 3.52
C PRO A 313 -29.63 15.83 4.36
N LEU A 314 -29.33 17.20 4.19
CA LEU A 314 -28.08 17.79 4.72
C LEU A 314 -28.02 17.63 6.25
N ASP A 315 -29.13 17.86 6.94
CA ASP A 315 -29.08 17.81 8.43
C ASP A 315 -28.84 16.37 8.92
N GLU A 316 -29.46 15.41 8.25
CA GLU A 316 -29.26 13.99 8.64
C GLU A 316 -27.87 13.51 8.25
N ARG A 317 -27.45 13.94 7.11
CA ARG A 317 -26.08 13.56 6.70
C ARG A 317 -25.05 14.15 7.66
N LYS A 318 -25.30 15.42 8.03
CA LYS A 318 -24.38 16.04 9.01
C LYS A 318 -24.36 15.25 10.31
N ALA A 319 -25.53 14.92 10.84
CA ALA A 319 -25.59 14.13 12.09
C ALA A 319 -24.87 12.78 11.93
N TYR A 320 -25.12 12.15 10.76
CA TYR A 320 -24.45 10.87 10.48
C TYR A 320 -22.93 11.01 10.53
N MET A 321 -22.51 12.09 9.83
CA MET A 321 -21.03 12.25 9.76
C MET A 321 -20.47 12.64 11.13
N GLU A 322 -21.26 13.35 11.94
CA GLU A 322 -20.80 13.70 13.30
C GLU A 322 -20.65 12.44 14.17
N GLU A 323 -21.59 11.65 14.00
CA GLU A 323 -21.49 10.38 14.74
C GLU A 323 -20.30 9.54 14.28
N LEU A 324 -20.11 9.54 12.97
CA LEU A 324 -18.97 8.77 12.42
C LEU A 324 -17.64 9.38 12.87
N ALA A 325 -17.60 10.66 13.10
CA ALA A 325 -16.33 11.36 13.44
C ALA A 325 -16.04 11.22 14.93
N LYS A 326 -17.02 10.71 15.76
CA LYS A 326 -16.78 10.54 17.21
C LYS A 326 -15.68 9.51 17.48
N SER A 327 -15.44 8.65 16.51
CA SER A 327 -14.31 7.71 16.64
C SER A 327 -13.43 7.77 15.38
N PRO A 328 -12.37 8.61 15.46
CA PRO A 328 -11.56 8.77 14.25
C PRO A 328 -10.91 7.45 13.81
N PRO A 329 -11.05 7.21 12.44
CA PRO A 329 -10.57 5.92 11.93
C PRO A 329 -9.04 5.82 12.00
N ASP A 330 -8.60 4.58 12.41
CA ASP A 330 -7.16 4.27 12.49
C ASP A 330 -6.43 4.60 11.18
N LYS A 331 -5.10 4.96 11.30
CA LYS A 331 -4.29 5.37 10.12
C LYS A 331 -4.34 4.31 9.01
N ILE A 332 -4.68 3.07 9.31
CA ILE A 332 -4.69 2.01 8.28
C ILE A 332 -5.79 2.30 7.26
N TYR A 333 -6.62 3.24 7.66
CA TYR A 333 -7.72 3.53 6.72
C TYR A 333 -7.45 4.84 5.99
N TRP A 334 -6.27 5.37 6.23
CA TRP A 334 -5.95 6.64 5.56
C TRP A 334 -5.25 6.36 4.21
N GLU A 335 -5.60 7.17 3.37
CA GLU A 335 -4.89 7.16 2.07
C GLU A 335 -4.72 8.60 1.57
N ALA A 336 -3.52 8.71 0.86
CA ALA A 336 -3.42 10.05 0.22
C ALA A 336 -4.50 10.21 -0.86
N GLY A 337 -5.25 11.32 -0.73
CA GLY A 337 -6.42 11.49 -1.63
C GLY A 337 -6.31 12.80 -2.42
N GLY A 338 -7.28 13.05 -3.28
CA GLY A 338 -7.30 14.29 -4.09
C GLY A 338 -6.22 14.28 -5.19
N ASN A 339 -5.57 15.45 -5.31
CA ASN A 339 -4.57 15.57 -6.39
C ASN A 339 -3.29 14.76 -6.08
N CYS A 340 -3.28 14.17 -4.88
CA CYS A 340 -2.12 13.31 -4.58
C CYS A 340 -2.11 12.07 -5.48
N ASN A 341 -3.28 11.61 -5.85
CA ASN A 341 -3.32 10.42 -6.73
C ASN A 341 -2.67 10.71 -8.08
N MET A 342 -3.04 11.81 -8.66
CA MET A 342 -2.42 12.17 -9.96
C MET A 342 -0.90 12.39 -9.79
N ALA A 343 -0.51 13.05 -8.70
CA ALA A 343 0.93 13.29 -8.47
C ALA A 343 1.70 11.97 -8.31
N ILE A 344 1.11 11.10 -7.55
CA ILE A 344 1.81 9.81 -7.30
C ILE A 344 1.89 9.03 -8.62
N ALA A 345 0.81 9.01 -9.35
CA ALA A 345 0.85 8.27 -10.64
C ALA A 345 1.87 8.89 -11.58
N ALA A 346 1.91 10.19 -11.64
CA ALA A 346 2.89 10.86 -12.54
C ALA A 346 4.34 10.54 -12.10
N ALA A 347 4.53 10.60 -10.79
CA ALA A 347 5.89 10.28 -10.29
C ALA A 347 6.26 8.84 -10.63
N ARG A 348 5.36 7.97 -10.54
CA ARG A 348 5.67 6.56 -10.81
C ARG A 348 5.91 6.32 -12.30
N LEU A 349 5.43 7.25 -13.09
CA LEU A 349 5.74 7.15 -14.53
C LEU A 349 7.08 7.80 -14.84
N GLY A 350 7.66 8.35 -13.75
CA GLY A 350 9.04 8.85 -13.96
C GLY A 350 9.05 10.38 -14.09
N LEU A 351 7.92 11.05 -13.91
CA LEU A 351 7.92 12.51 -14.05
C LEU A 351 8.31 13.18 -12.73
N HIS A 352 9.00 14.35 -12.90
CA HIS A 352 9.29 15.16 -11.70
C HIS A 352 8.07 16.00 -11.30
N VAL A 353 7.66 15.75 -10.04
CA VAL A 353 6.32 16.31 -9.70
C VAL A 353 6.48 17.16 -8.43
N SER A 354 5.69 18.31 -8.45
CA SER A 354 5.56 19.12 -7.21
C SER A 354 4.09 19.33 -6.88
N ALA A 355 3.83 19.03 -5.58
CA ALA A 355 2.45 19.28 -5.13
C ALA A 355 2.37 20.66 -4.44
N VAL A 356 1.44 21.50 -5.01
CA VAL A 356 1.30 22.87 -4.47
C VAL A 356 -0.06 22.97 -3.76
N GLY A 357 -0.01 23.26 -2.48
CA GLY A 357 -1.28 23.37 -1.72
C GLY A 357 -1.00 23.53 -0.22
N HIS A 358 -2.17 23.42 0.48
CA HIS A 358 -2.01 23.60 1.94
C HIS A 358 -2.06 22.23 2.63
N VAL A 359 -1.08 22.03 3.54
CA VAL A 359 -1.11 20.84 4.42
C VAL A 359 -0.92 21.31 5.86
N GLY A 360 -1.83 20.85 6.67
CA GLY A 360 -1.77 21.27 8.08
C GLY A 360 -0.64 20.57 8.86
N ASP A 361 -0.31 21.20 10.03
CA ASP A 361 0.79 20.64 10.87
C ASP A 361 0.22 19.63 11.88
N GLU A 362 -0.81 18.87 11.42
CA GLU A 362 -1.40 17.82 12.28
C GLU A 362 -1.12 16.44 11.67
N ILE A 363 -1.53 15.39 12.44
CA ILE A 363 -1.11 14.01 12.12
C ILE A 363 -1.48 13.66 10.67
N TYR A 364 -2.60 14.14 10.17
CA TYR A 364 -2.97 13.82 8.77
C TYR A 364 -2.05 14.55 7.79
N GLY A 365 -1.74 15.82 8.17
CA GLY A 365 -0.77 16.55 7.33
C GLY A 365 0.58 15.86 7.24
N HIS A 366 1.10 15.40 8.39
CA HIS A 366 2.40 14.71 8.38
C HIS A 366 2.32 13.39 7.59
N PHE A 367 1.20 12.69 7.81
CA PHE A 367 1.01 11.46 7.02
C PHE A 367 1.10 11.77 5.51
N LEU A 368 0.34 12.75 5.10
CA LEU A 368 0.33 13.07 3.65
C LEU A 368 1.73 13.46 3.18
N LEU A 369 2.48 14.27 3.99
CA LEU A 369 3.84 14.66 3.58
C LEU A 369 4.76 13.45 3.49
N ASP A 370 4.57 12.49 4.40
CA ASP A 370 5.42 11.27 4.34
C ASP A 370 5.14 10.49 3.05
N VAL A 371 3.86 10.44 2.73
CA VAL A 371 3.55 9.68 1.50
C VAL A 371 4.16 10.39 0.28
N LEU A 372 3.98 11.71 0.22
CA LEU A 372 4.53 12.42 -0.95
C LEU A 372 6.06 12.27 -1.00
N HIS A 373 6.67 12.36 0.13
CA HIS A 373 8.14 12.19 0.18
C HIS A 373 8.55 10.78 -0.28
N ASP A 374 7.83 9.77 0.17
CA ASP A 374 8.19 8.38 -0.21
C ASP A 374 8.05 8.17 -1.71
N GLU A 375 7.19 9.01 -2.28
CA GLU A 375 6.99 8.81 -3.73
C GLU A 375 7.91 9.75 -4.53
N GLY A 376 8.75 10.49 -3.78
CA GLY A 376 9.71 11.39 -4.44
C GLY A 376 9.01 12.65 -4.98
N ILE A 377 7.93 13.05 -4.39
CA ILE A 377 7.20 14.25 -4.84
C ILE A 377 7.51 15.41 -3.90
N SER A 378 7.89 16.57 -4.59
CA SER A 378 8.19 17.76 -3.75
C SER A 378 6.89 18.49 -3.37
N MET A 379 6.96 19.05 -2.16
CA MET A 379 5.75 19.78 -1.70
C MET A 379 6.06 21.28 -1.56
N VAL A 380 5.15 22.11 -2.17
CA VAL A 380 5.22 23.57 -1.97
C VAL A 380 4.00 24.01 -1.15
N GLU A 381 4.34 24.42 0.07
CA GLU A 381 3.22 24.77 0.98
C GLU A 381 2.69 26.18 0.67
N MET A 382 1.33 26.25 0.73
CA MET A 382 0.73 27.59 0.60
C MET A 382 0.26 28.08 1.97
N ASN A 383 1.04 29.17 2.44
CA ASN A 383 0.65 29.74 3.77
C ASN A 383 0.54 31.27 3.67
N GLU A 384 -0.20 31.94 4.71
CA GLU A 384 -0.24 33.41 4.70
C GLU A 384 1.08 33.99 5.25
N GLN A 385 1.83 34.85 4.58
CA GLN A 385 3.09 35.59 4.85
C GLN A 385 2.92 36.54 6.03
N ASN A 386 1.75 36.39 7.00
CA ASN A 386 1.82 37.38 8.10
C ASN A 386 1.62 36.69 9.46
N GLY A 387 2.66 35.94 10.01
CA GLY A 387 3.24 35.83 11.36
C GLY A 387 2.26 36.22 12.46
N VAL A 388 1.01 35.70 12.56
CA VAL A 388 0.49 35.46 13.93
C VAL A 388 -0.44 34.24 13.87
N ILE A 389 0.14 33.04 13.97
CA ILE A 389 -0.50 31.70 14.01
C ILE A 389 -1.39 31.61 15.24
N ASP A 390 -2.58 32.22 15.18
CA ASP A 390 -3.50 31.80 16.26
C ASP A 390 -3.68 30.28 16.27
N THR A 391 -2.72 29.45 16.75
CA THR A 391 -2.56 28.00 16.99
C THR A 391 -3.90 27.37 17.41
N LEU A 392 -5.13 28.15 17.28
CA LEU A 392 -6.36 27.49 17.77
C LEU A 392 -7.43 27.49 16.67
N SER A 393 -7.08 27.79 15.23
CA SER A 393 -8.21 27.86 14.27
C SER A 393 -8.19 26.62 13.37
N THR A 394 -9.20 25.64 13.49
CA THR A 394 -9.50 24.48 12.63
C THR A 394 -9.31 24.84 11.14
N ALA A 395 -9.11 26.14 10.77
CA ALA A 395 -8.96 26.65 9.40
C ALA A 395 -7.58 26.29 8.80
N TYR A 396 -6.69 25.59 9.65
CA TYR A 396 -5.34 25.34 9.12
C TYR A 396 -5.04 23.85 9.13
N GLU A 397 -6.22 23.08 9.22
CA GLU A 397 -5.98 21.62 9.25
C GLU A 397 -6.06 21.05 7.83
N THR A 398 -5.37 19.88 7.74
CA THR A 398 -5.34 19.18 6.45
C THR A 398 -6.76 18.68 6.12
N LEU A 399 -7.13 18.84 4.82
CA LEU A 399 -8.49 18.43 4.39
C LEU A 399 -8.64 16.91 4.46
N LEU A 400 -9.85 16.50 5.01
CA LEU A 400 -10.18 15.06 5.05
C LEU A 400 -11.37 14.76 4.15
N CYS A 401 -11.16 13.65 3.50
CA CYS A 401 -12.30 13.18 2.71
C CYS A 401 -12.68 11.76 3.13
N TRP A 402 -14.00 11.63 3.50
CA TRP A 402 -14.47 10.28 3.87
C TRP A 402 -14.97 9.51 2.64
N VAL A 403 -14.18 8.40 2.47
CA VAL A 403 -14.64 7.48 1.39
C VAL A 403 -15.33 6.27 2.01
N LEU A 404 -16.74 6.27 1.85
CA LEU A 404 -17.54 5.22 2.53
C LEU A 404 -18.06 4.20 1.51
N VAL A 405 -17.83 2.95 2.03
CA VAL A 405 -18.21 1.87 1.10
C VAL A 405 -19.27 0.99 1.79
N ASP A 406 -20.45 0.88 1.00
CA ASP A 406 -21.48 0.03 1.62
C ASP A 406 -21.35 -1.42 1.15
N PRO A 407 -22.14 -2.43 1.69
CA PRO A 407 -22.01 -3.87 1.40
C PRO A 407 -22.29 -4.19 -0.08
N LEU A 408 -22.95 -3.17 -0.76
CA LEU A 408 -23.17 -3.41 -2.21
C LEU A 408 -22.05 -2.81 -3.04
N GLN A 409 -21.03 -2.30 -2.38
CA GLN A 409 -19.81 -1.74 -3.00
C GLN A 409 -20.10 -0.41 -3.70
N LYS A 410 -21.10 0.21 -3.22
CA LYS A 410 -21.29 1.61 -3.66
C LYS A 410 -20.46 2.58 -2.80
N HIS A 411 -20.08 3.71 -3.54
CA HIS A 411 -19.17 4.62 -2.80
C HIS A 411 -19.92 5.92 -2.48
N GLY A 412 -19.66 6.43 -1.18
CA GLY A 412 -20.10 7.78 -0.77
C GLY A 412 -18.89 8.63 -0.35
N PHE A 413 -18.97 9.91 -0.83
CA PHE A 413 -17.84 10.79 -0.47
C PHE A 413 -18.37 11.98 0.34
N CYS A 414 -17.60 12.18 1.39
CA CYS A 414 -18.04 13.31 2.23
C CYS A 414 -16.81 14.01 2.81
N SER A 415 -16.86 15.37 2.65
CA SER A 415 -15.75 16.15 3.23
C SER A 415 -16.33 17.34 4.00
N ARG A 416 -15.45 17.82 4.90
CA ARG A 416 -15.91 19.00 5.65
C ARG A 416 -16.35 20.13 4.71
N ALA A 417 -15.77 20.18 3.58
CA ALA A 417 -16.14 21.26 2.64
C ALA A 417 -17.61 21.13 2.21
N ASP A 418 -18.13 19.96 2.38
CA ASP A 418 -19.53 19.75 1.94
C ASP A 418 -20.52 20.44 2.88
N PHE A 419 -20.04 20.89 4.03
CA PHE A 419 -20.99 21.44 5.02
C PHE A 419 -20.72 22.93 5.19
N SER A 420 -19.88 23.43 4.32
CA SER A 420 -19.60 24.89 4.42
C SER A 420 -19.87 25.54 3.06
N GLU A 421 -20.37 26.85 3.21
CA GLU A 421 -20.64 27.59 1.96
C GLU A 421 -19.37 28.25 1.43
N GLU A 422 -18.32 28.31 2.34
CA GLU A 422 -17.03 28.89 1.89
C GLU A 422 -15.97 27.80 1.69
N PRO A 423 -15.04 28.11 0.74
CA PRO A 423 -13.96 27.12 0.58
C PRO A 423 -13.16 26.92 1.88
N ALA A 424 -12.51 25.66 1.89
CA ALA A 424 -11.84 25.22 3.14
C ALA A 424 -10.69 26.17 3.52
N PHE A 425 -10.09 26.81 2.52
CA PHE A 425 -8.95 27.68 2.86
C PHE A 425 -9.20 29.08 2.29
N SER A 426 -10.40 29.60 2.64
CA SER A 426 -10.85 30.89 2.07
C SER A 426 -9.96 32.04 2.56
N TRP A 427 -9.18 31.76 3.58
CA TRP A 427 -8.28 32.81 4.09
C TRP A 427 -7.06 32.99 3.19
N LEU A 428 -6.77 32.03 2.32
CA LEU A 428 -5.67 32.22 1.36
C LEU A 428 -6.15 33.09 0.20
N SER A 429 -5.52 34.25 0.14
CA SER A 429 -6.12 35.18 -0.85
C SER A 429 -5.13 35.45 -1.98
N THR A 430 -3.83 35.06 -1.69
CA THR A 430 -2.87 35.32 -2.78
C THR A 430 -1.92 34.12 -2.90
N LEU A 431 -1.36 34.05 -4.12
CA LEU A 431 -0.36 32.98 -4.33
C LEU A 431 0.95 33.34 -3.61
N SER A 432 1.47 32.42 -2.89
CA SER A 432 2.79 32.68 -2.26
C SER A 432 3.91 32.71 -3.31
N THR A 433 5.08 33.36 -2.89
CA THR A 433 6.23 33.43 -3.81
C THR A 433 6.70 32.02 -4.20
N LYS A 434 6.64 31.17 -3.26
CA LYS A 434 7.09 29.77 -3.55
C LYS A 434 6.13 29.08 -4.53
N ALA A 435 4.81 29.34 -4.31
CA ALA A 435 3.84 28.73 -5.26
C ALA A 435 4.02 29.31 -6.67
N LYS A 436 4.23 30.58 -6.77
CA LYS A 436 4.47 31.18 -8.09
C LYS A 436 5.73 30.60 -8.75
N MET A 437 6.73 30.42 -7.90
CA MET A 437 7.98 29.84 -8.45
C MET A 437 7.75 28.40 -8.94
N ALA A 438 6.98 27.68 -8.18
CA ALA A 438 6.71 26.29 -8.63
C ALA A 438 5.97 26.29 -9.97
N ILE A 439 4.99 27.24 -10.11
CA ILE A 439 4.23 27.31 -11.38
C ILE A 439 5.16 27.73 -12.52
N ARG A 440 6.01 28.62 -12.26
CA ARG A 440 6.94 29.09 -13.30
C ARG A 440 7.91 27.99 -13.73
N ARG A 441 8.36 27.13 -12.84
CA ARG A 441 9.38 26.12 -13.16
C ARG A 441 8.73 24.86 -13.76
N ALA A 442 7.34 24.83 -13.68
CA ALA A 442 6.66 23.60 -14.10
C ALA A 442 6.31 23.69 -15.59
N LYS A 443 6.36 22.47 -16.24
CA LYS A 443 5.90 22.42 -17.65
C LYS A 443 4.37 22.42 -17.71
N ILE A 444 3.78 21.67 -16.63
CA ILE A 444 2.30 21.58 -16.59
C ILE A 444 1.84 21.92 -15.17
N ILE A 445 0.78 22.73 -15.13
CA ILE A 445 0.09 22.86 -13.84
C ILE A 445 -1.29 22.19 -13.97
N PHE A 446 -1.53 21.29 -12.97
CA PHE A 446 -2.79 20.54 -13.03
C PHE A 446 -3.70 21.00 -11.90
N CYS A 447 -4.98 21.18 -12.37
CA CYS A 447 -5.99 21.58 -11.37
C CYS A 447 -7.28 20.80 -11.62
N ASN A 448 -7.88 20.34 -10.53
CA ASN A 448 -9.18 19.68 -10.74
C ASN A 448 -10.29 20.46 -10.05
N GLY A 449 -11.53 20.04 -10.37
CA GLY A 449 -12.71 20.85 -9.95
C GLY A 449 -12.80 20.95 -8.43
N TYR A 450 -12.25 19.99 -7.75
CA TYR A 450 -12.37 20.04 -6.27
C TYR A 450 -11.43 21.09 -5.68
N GLY A 451 -10.57 21.68 -6.53
CA GLY A 451 -9.78 22.84 -6.05
C GLY A 451 -10.69 23.97 -5.57
N PHE A 452 -11.93 23.99 -6.11
CA PHE A 452 -12.86 25.08 -5.74
C PHE A 452 -13.42 24.86 -4.34
N ASP A 453 -13.26 23.62 -3.88
CA ASP A 453 -13.71 23.37 -2.48
C ASP A 453 -12.66 23.83 -1.47
N GLU A 454 -11.45 23.99 -2.04
CA GLU A 454 -10.35 24.31 -1.11
C GLU A 454 -9.92 25.78 -1.25
N LEU A 455 -9.93 26.23 -2.47
CA LEU A 455 -9.36 27.57 -2.71
C LEU A 455 -10.46 28.48 -3.28
N SER A 456 -10.26 29.78 -2.98
CA SER A 456 -11.27 30.72 -3.50
C SER A 456 -11.17 30.88 -5.02
N PRO A 457 -12.31 31.13 -5.65
CA PRO A 457 -12.32 31.31 -7.12
C PRO A 457 -11.35 32.41 -7.55
N SER A 458 -11.23 33.43 -6.76
CA SER A 458 -10.29 34.51 -7.12
C SER A 458 -8.84 34.01 -7.12
N LEU A 459 -8.44 33.29 -6.11
CA LEU A 459 -7.05 32.76 -6.06
C LEU A 459 -6.81 31.79 -7.21
N LEU A 460 -7.79 30.91 -7.49
CA LEU A 460 -7.61 29.98 -8.63
C LEU A 460 -7.47 30.77 -9.94
N GLY A 461 -8.30 31.83 -10.04
CA GLY A 461 -8.17 32.68 -11.23
C GLY A 461 -6.77 33.31 -11.33
N SER A 462 -6.26 33.79 -10.22
CA SER A 462 -4.91 34.40 -10.24
C SER A 462 -3.83 33.37 -10.60
N ALA A 463 -3.98 32.14 -10.06
CA ALA A 463 -2.98 31.10 -10.42
C ALA A 463 -3.02 30.82 -11.92
N LEU A 464 -4.24 30.80 -12.46
CA LEU A 464 -4.37 30.54 -13.91
C LEU A 464 -3.74 31.70 -14.71
N ASP A 465 -4.04 32.93 -14.31
CA ASP A 465 -3.45 34.08 -15.02
C ASP A 465 -1.92 34.04 -14.96
N TYR A 466 -1.47 33.72 -13.82
CA TYR A 466 -0.01 33.67 -13.69
C TYR A 466 0.59 32.56 -14.57
N ALA A 467 -0.06 31.36 -14.54
CA ALA A 467 0.47 30.26 -15.38
C ALA A 467 0.51 30.68 -16.85
N VAL A 468 -0.51 31.42 -17.24
CA VAL A 468 -0.53 31.88 -18.65
C VAL A 468 0.62 32.88 -18.88
N GLU A 469 0.78 33.74 -17.98
CA GLU A 469 1.82 34.77 -18.10
C GLU A 469 3.22 34.17 -18.23
N VAL A 470 3.44 33.07 -17.55
CA VAL A 470 4.83 32.57 -17.51
C VAL A 470 4.97 31.39 -18.48
N GLY A 471 3.85 31.08 -19.20
CA GLY A 471 3.90 30.10 -20.30
C GLY A 471 3.80 28.65 -19.79
N THR A 472 3.30 28.40 -18.62
CA THR A 472 3.07 27.02 -18.13
C THR A 472 1.75 26.48 -18.68
N SER A 473 1.83 25.22 -19.26
CA SER A 473 0.59 24.62 -19.80
C SER A 473 -0.39 24.26 -18.68
N ILE A 474 -1.66 24.46 -18.99
CA ILE A 474 -2.67 24.25 -17.94
C ILE A 474 -3.54 23.06 -18.31
N PHE A 475 -3.57 22.10 -17.31
CA PHE A 475 -4.50 20.96 -17.43
C PHE A 475 -5.63 21.12 -16.41
N PHE A 476 -6.81 20.93 -16.99
CA PHE A 476 -7.92 21.13 -16.04
C PHE A 476 -8.92 19.97 -16.17
N ASP A 477 -9.21 19.45 -14.99
CA ASP A 477 -10.22 18.38 -14.86
C ASP A 477 -11.34 18.86 -13.94
N PRO A 478 -12.45 19.20 -14.61
CA PRO A 478 -13.53 19.77 -13.78
C PRO A 478 -14.13 18.72 -12.84
N GLY A 479 -14.06 17.48 -13.24
CA GLY A 479 -14.60 16.40 -12.38
C GLY A 479 -16.07 16.64 -12.05
N PRO A 480 -16.65 15.93 -11.20
CA PRO A 480 -18.08 16.05 -10.87
C PRO A 480 -18.45 17.47 -10.44
N ARG A 481 -17.49 18.22 -10.04
CA ARG A 481 -17.82 19.59 -9.57
C ARG A 481 -18.16 20.51 -10.74
N GLY A 482 -17.76 20.13 -11.86
CA GLY A 482 -18.12 20.96 -13.03
C GLY A 482 -19.63 21.23 -13.11
N LYS A 483 -20.38 20.16 -12.90
CA LYS A 483 -21.86 20.31 -12.97
C LYS A 483 -22.37 21.24 -11.86
N SER A 484 -21.82 21.00 -10.67
CA SER A 484 -22.33 21.84 -9.57
C SER A 484 -21.83 23.29 -9.71
N LEU A 485 -20.77 23.49 -10.36
CA LEU A 485 -20.21 24.86 -10.44
C LEU A 485 -20.95 25.67 -11.51
N ILE A 486 -21.59 25.00 -12.42
CA ILE A 486 -22.33 25.74 -13.47
C ILE A 486 -23.52 26.47 -12.83
N THR A 487 -24.06 25.86 -11.79
CA THR A 487 -25.21 26.53 -11.16
C THR A 487 -24.79 27.15 -9.83
N GLY A 488 -23.43 27.26 -9.61
CA GLY A 488 -22.92 27.78 -8.33
C GLY A 488 -22.97 29.33 -8.32
N THR A 489 -22.20 29.96 -7.39
CA THR A 489 -22.16 31.45 -7.29
C THR A 489 -21.60 32.07 -8.58
N LEU A 490 -21.89 33.32 -8.73
CA LEU A 490 -21.42 34.00 -9.95
C LEU A 490 -19.88 33.95 -10.03
N GLU A 491 -19.21 34.07 -8.96
CA GLU A 491 -17.73 34.00 -8.97
C GLU A 491 -17.24 32.60 -9.37
N GLU A 492 -17.92 31.59 -8.87
CA GLU A 492 -17.54 30.21 -9.26
C GLU A 492 -17.77 29.98 -10.75
N GLN A 493 -18.89 30.50 -11.19
CA GLN A 493 -19.19 30.30 -12.63
C GLN A 493 -18.17 31.03 -13.50
N LYS A 494 -17.81 32.21 -13.06
CA LYS A 494 -16.81 32.98 -13.84
C LYS A 494 -15.45 32.27 -13.84
N ALA A 495 -15.08 31.81 -12.66
CA ALA A 495 -13.77 31.10 -12.59
C ALA A 495 -13.81 29.80 -13.41
N LEU A 496 -14.92 29.05 -13.24
CA LEU A 496 -15.01 27.81 -14.04
C LEU A 496 -14.93 28.14 -15.54
N ASP A 497 -15.74 29.14 -15.95
CA ASP A 497 -15.70 29.53 -17.38
C ASP A 497 -14.27 29.91 -17.81
N LYS A 498 -13.66 30.62 -17.00
CA LYS A 498 -12.27 30.99 -17.31
C LYS A 498 -11.37 29.74 -17.44
N TYR A 499 -11.43 28.79 -16.55
CA TYR A 499 -10.58 27.58 -16.65
C TYR A 499 -10.94 26.77 -17.89
N LEU A 500 -12.24 26.72 -18.23
CA LEU A 500 -12.61 25.93 -19.43
C LEU A 500 -12.06 26.60 -20.69
N ARG A 501 -11.91 27.90 -20.64
CA ARG A 501 -11.51 28.60 -21.88
C ARG A 501 -9.98 28.72 -21.98
N MET A 502 -9.39 28.73 -20.79
CA MET A 502 -7.96 29.13 -20.85
C MET A 502 -7.07 27.91 -20.62
N SER A 503 -7.71 26.76 -20.45
CA SER A 503 -6.87 25.56 -20.23
C SER A 503 -6.43 24.98 -21.57
N ASP A 504 -5.15 24.47 -21.55
CA ASP A 504 -4.62 23.86 -22.79
C ASP A 504 -5.20 22.45 -23.00
N VAL A 505 -5.45 21.79 -21.86
CA VAL A 505 -5.99 20.43 -21.99
C VAL A 505 -7.16 20.29 -21.01
N LEU A 506 -8.28 19.86 -21.60
CA LEU A 506 -9.43 19.53 -20.74
C LEU A 506 -9.61 18.01 -20.65
N LEU A 507 -9.85 17.59 -19.39
CA LEU A 507 -9.96 16.14 -19.14
C LEU A 507 -11.32 15.85 -18.50
N LEU A 508 -12.17 15.11 -19.30
CA LEU A 508 -13.54 14.96 -18.80
C LEU A 508 -14.00 13.52 -19.04
N THR A 509 -14.90 13.13 -18.10
CA THR A 509 -15.64 11.90 -18.46
C THR A 509 -16.79 12.24 -19.42
N SER A 510 -17.35 11.20 -20.03
CA SER A 510 -18.43 11.47 -20.99
C SER A 510 -19.64 12.09 -20.29
N GLU A 511 -19.90 11.68 -19.12
CA GLU A 511 -21.02 12.26 -18.36
C GLU A 511 -20.76 13.73 -18.01
N GLU A 512 -19.53 13.98 -17.64
CA GLU A 512 -19.19 15.39 -17.32
C GLU A 512 -19.26 16.27 -18.57
N ALA A 513 -18.79 15.79 -19.64
CA ALA A 513 -18.85 16.61 -20.87
C ALA A 513 -20.31 16.87 -21.28
N GLU A 514 -21.10 15.87 -21.10
CA GLU A 514 -22.52 16.06 -21.42
C GLU A 514 -23.16 17.13 -20.51
N SER A 515 -22.81 17.02 -19.31
CA SER A 515 -23.38 18.01 -18.37
C SER A 515 -22.97 19.44 -18.73
N LEU A 516 -21.80 19.56 -19.25
CA LEU A 516 -21.31 20.94 -19.53
C LEU A 516 -21.79 21.41 -20.89
N THR A 517 -22.12 20.49 -21.74
CA THR A 517 -22.38 20.95 -23.12
C THR A 517 -23.83 20.65 -23.48
N GLY A 518 -24.43 19.64 -22.71
CA GLY A 518 -25.80 19.21 -23.07
C GLY A 518 -25.80 18.18 -24.20
N THR A 519 -24.66 17.73 -24.59
CA THR A 519 -24.56 16.81 -25.74
C THR A 519 -24.14 15.42 -25.23
N GLU A 520 -24.86 14.40 -25.78
CA GLU A 520 -24.55 13.02 -25.31
C GLU A 520 -23.43 12.41 -26.15
N ASP A 521 -23.34 12.92 -27.35
CA ASP A 521 -22.24 12.42 -28.20
C ASP A 521 -20.88 12.98 -27.73
N PRO A 522 -19.99 12.09 -27.35
CA PRO A 522 -18.75 12.54 -26.71
C PRO A 522 -17.84 13.31 -27.68
N ILE A 523 -17.83 12.98 -28.94
CA ILE A 523 -16.97 13.70 -29.90
C ILE A 523 -17.53 15.12 -30.11
N VAL A 524 -18.84 15.19 -30.27
CA VAL A 524 -19.44 16.53 -30.47
C VAL A 524 -19.26 17.37 -29.20
N ALA A 525 -19.53 16.74 -28.08
CA ALA A 525 -19.31 17.49 -26.82
C ALA A 525 -17.88 18.02 -26.73
N GLY A 526 -16.92 17.15 -27.04
CA GLY A 526 -15.52 17.60 -26.99
C GLY A 526 -15.24 18.73 -27.98
N GLN A 527 -15.80 18.67 -29.16
CA GLN A 527 -15.58 19.72 -30.18
C GLN A 527 -16.17 21.05 -29.72
N GLU A 528 -17.31 20.96 -29.10
CA GLU A 528 -17.90 22.21 -28.58
C GLU A 528 -17.00 22.85 -27.51
N LEU A 529 -16.51 21.98 -26.68
CA LEU A 529 -15.62 22.55 -25.64
C LEU A 529 -14.34 23.11 -26.27
N LEU A 530 -13.88 22.42 -27.26
CA LEU A 530 -12.67 22.93 -27.95
C LEU A 530 -12.95 24.28 -28.61
N LYS A 531 -14.15 24.42 -29.17
CA LYS A 531 -14.50 25.67 -29.86
C LYS A 531 -14.65 26.82 -28.86
N LYS A 532 -15.12 26.49 -27.73
CA LYS A 532 -15.31 27.54 -26.72
C LYS A 532 -13.97 27.94 -26.10
N GLY A 533 -13.01 27.04 -26.18
CA GLY A 533 -11.71 27.32 -25.53
C GLY A 533 -10.87 28.31 -26.36
N ILE A 534 -10.26 29.20 -25.74
CA ILE A 534 -9.37 30.17 -26.42
C ILE A 534 -7.98 29.56 -26.59
N ARG A 535 -7.52 28.72 -25.64
CA ARG A 535 -6.15 28.18 -25.70
C ARG A 535 -6.20 26.65 -25.75
N THR A 536 -7.40 26.15 -25.78
CA THR A 536 -7.55 24.70 -25.59
C THR A 536 -7.03 23.96 -26.83
N LYS A 537 -6.14 23.03 -26.51
CA LYS A 537 -5.55 22.24 -27.63
C LYS A 537 -6.07 20.80 -27.62
N TRP A 538 -6.24 20.31 -26.37
CA TRP A 538 -6.71 18.91 -26.27
C TRP A 538 -7.97 18.86 -25.39
N VAL A 539 -8.95 18.14 -25.99
CA VAL A 539 -10.04 17.71 -25.09
C VAL A 539 -10.11 16.18 -25.07
N ILE A 540 -10.05 15.71 -23.81
CA ILE A 540 -10.03 14.25 -23.67
C ILE A 540 -11.34 13.84 -22.97
N ILE A 541 -11.92 12.78 -23.57
CA ILE A 541 -13.16 12.27 -22.95
C ILE A 541 -12.95 10.80 -22.54
N LYS A 542 -13.18 10.56 -21.20
CA LYS A 542 -13.00 9.20 -20.66
C LYS A 542 -14.36 8.50 -20.59
N MET A 543 -14.25 7.23 -20.96
CA MET A 543 -15.57 6.56 -20.99
C MET A 543 -15.47 5.21 -20.27
N GLY A 544 -14.63 5.14 -19.26
CA GLY A 544 -14.51 3.90 -18.45
C GLY A 544 -14.10 2.69 -19.29
N PRO A 545 -14.89 1.58 -19.17
CA PRO A 545 -14.49 0.32 -19.84
C PRO A 545 -14.52 0.46 -21.37
N LYS A 546 -15.13 1.61 -21.82
CA LYS A 546 -15.19 1.76 -23.30
C LYS A 546 -13.94 2.44 -23.85
N GLY A 547 -13.15 3.00 -22.98
CA GLY A 547 -11.86 3.61 -23.42
C GLY A 547 -11.94 5.13 -23.37
N SER A 548 -11.23 5.73 -24.37
CA SER A 548 -11.15 7.20 -24.27
C SER A 548 -10.97 7.81 -25.67
N ILE A 549 -11.33 9.20 -25.73
CA ILE A 549 -11.21 9.93 -27.00
C ILE A 549 -10.43 11.22 -26.76
N LEU A 550 -9.56 11.48 -27.68
CA LEU A 550 -8.79 12.73 -27.62
C LEU A 550 -9.10 13.56 -28.88
N ILE A 551 -9.52 14.82 -28.59
CA ILE A 551 -9.99 15.64 -29.71
C ILE A 551 -9.09 16.88 -29.80
N THR A 552 -8.63 17.12 -31.03
CA THR A 552 -7.88 18.34 -31.35
C THR A 552 -8.61 19.12 -32.45
N PRO A 553 -8.06 20.31 -32.75
CA PRO A 553 -8.75 21.10 -33.80
C PRO A 553 -8.71 20.38 -35.15
N SER A 554 -7.76 19.46 -35.25
CA SER A 554 -7.63 18.94 -36.63
C SER A 554 -7.89 17.43 -36.66
N SER A 555 -8.02 16.80 -35.49
CA SER A 555 -8.13 15.34 -35.59
C SER A 555 -8.77 14.78 -34.31
N VAL A 556 -9.24 13.51 -34.47
CA VAL A 556 -9.78 12.76 -33.32
C VAL A 556 -9.07 11.41 -33.22
N SER A 557 -8.54 11.15 -31.97
CA SER A 557 -7.91 9.83 -31.73
C SER A 557 -8.72 9.05 -30.69
N CYS A 558 -8.92 7.80 -31.02
CA CYS A 558 -9.72 6.95 -30.11
C CYS A 558 -8.93 5.70 -29.71
N ALA A 559 -9.14 5.38 -28.40
CA ALA A 559 -8.43 4.17 -27.92
C ALA A 559 -9.33 3.41 -26.94
N PRO A 560 -9.58 2.12 -27.28
CA PRO A 560 -10.35 1.28 -26.35
C PRO A 560 -9.55 0.99 -25.07
N ALA A 561 -10.37 0.60 -24.01
CA ALA A 561 -9.70 0.32 -22.71
C ALA A 561 -9.11 -1.09 -22.71
N PHE A 562 -8.20 -1.32 -21.77
CA PHE A 562 -7.67 -2.68 -21.59
C PHE A 562 -8.67 -3.51 -20.77
N LYS A 563 -8.71 -4.79 -21.20
CA LYS A 563 -9.57 -5.70 -20.42
C LYS A 563 -8.86 -6.17 -19.14
N VAL A 564 -9.56 -5.82 -17.96
CA VAL A 564 -8.92 -6.21 -16.68
C VAL A 564 -10.04 -6.58 -15.69
N ASN A 565 -9.63 -7.36 -14.66
CA ASN A 565 -10.57 -7.58 -13.55
C ASN A 565 -10.58 -6.38 -12.58
N VAL A 566 -11.81 -5.73 -12.52
CA VAL A 566 -11.87 -4.44 -11.80
C VAL A 566 -12.17 -4.73 -10.31
N ILE A 567 -11.23 -4.20 -9.47
CA ILE A 567 -11.45 -4.33 -8.01
C ILE A 567 -12.05 -3.02 -7.48
N ASP A 568 -11.46 -1.89 -7.84
CA ASP A 568 -11.90 -0.57 -7.34
C ASP A 568 -11.55 0.49 -8.39
N THR A 569 -12.49 1.46 -8.54
CA THR A 569 -12.26 2.42 -9.64
C THR A 569 -11.74 3.75 -9.09
N VAL A 570 -11.60 3.80 -7.80
CA VAL A 570 -11.14 5.07 -7.20
C VAL A 570 -9.70 5.38 -7.67
N GLY A 571 -9.52 6.66 -8.23
CA GLY A 571 -8.16 7.12 -8.60
C GLY A 571 -7.81 6.79 -10.04
N CYS A 572 -8.73 6.03 -10.75
CA CYS A 572 -8.39 5.63 -12.14
C CYS A 572 -8.32 6.87 -13.04
N GLY A 573 -9.25 7.80 -12.83
CA GLY A 573 -9.24 9.03 -13.65
C GLY A 573 -7.97 9.86 -13.41
N ASP A 574 -7.59 9.97 -12.10
CA ASP A 574 -6.38 10.75 -11.78
C ASP A 574 -5.12 10.10 -12.38
N SER A 575 -5.08 8.78 -12.31
CA SER A 575 -3.90 8.08 -12.89
C SER A 575 -3.88 8.24 -14.41
N PHE A 576 -5.10 8.21 -14.94
CA PHE A 576 -5.20 8.41 -16.40
C PHE A 576 -4.66 9.79 -16.79
N VAL A 577 -4.94 10.77 -16.04
CA VAL A 577 -4.50 12.15 -16.36
C VAL A 577 -2.97 12.24 -16.28
N ALA A 578 -2.44 11.55 -15.27
CA ALA A 578 -0.96 11.54 -15.16
C ALA A 578 -0.31 11.03 -16.45
N ALA A 579 -0.91 10.02 -17.04
CA ALA A 579 -0.33 9.45 -18.27
C ALA A 579 -0.54 10.40 -19.46
N ILE A 580 -1.65 11.13 -19.41
CA ILE A 580 -1.83 12.13 -20.48
C ILE A 580 -0.72 13.19 -20.39
N ALA A 581 -0.41 13.59 -19.18
CA ALA A 581 0.70 14.55 -19.02
C ALA A 581 2.03 13.97 -19.53
N PHE A 582 2.18 12.71 -19.22
CA PHE A 582 3.42 12.05 -19.71
C PHE A 582 3.47 12.08 -21.24
N GLY A 583 2.38 11.69 -21.89
CA GLY A 583 2.33 11.73 -23.37
C GLY A 583 2.53 13.14 -23.91
N PHE A 584 1.94 14.09 -23.24
CA PHE A 584 2.02 15.50 -23.69
C PHE A 584 3.46 16.02 -23.59
N ILE A 585 4.16 15.73 -22.56
CA ILE A 585 5.51 16.26 -22.33
C ILE A 585 6.51 15.58 -23.27
N HIS A 586 6.18 14.34 -23.56
CA HIS A 586 7.18 13.61 -24.38
C HIS A 586 6.76 13.64 -25.86
N LYS A 587 5.66 14.31 -26.12
CA LYS A 587 5.19 14.54 -27.50
C LYS A 587 4.93 13.21 -28.21
N LEU A 588 4.24 12.38 -27.49
CA LEU A 588 3.90 11.08 -28.10
C LEU A 588 2.74 11.28 -29.09
N PRO A 589 2.75 10.37 -30.07
CA PRO A 589 1.55 10.43 -30.91
C PRO A 589 0.26 10.26 -30.08
N LEU A 590 -0.86 10.89 -30.61
CA LEU A 590 -2.08 11.04 -29.78
C LEU A 590 -2.64 9.66 -29.39
N VAL A 591 -2.64 8.77 -30.37
CA VAL A 591 -3.24 7.45 -30.04
C VAL A 591 -2.32 6.70 -29.06
N TYR A 592 -0.95 6.94 -29.11
CA TYR A 592 -0.03 6.32 -28.11
C TYR A 592 -0.31 6.90 -26.72
N THR A 593 -0.53 8.22 -26.77
CA THR A 593 -0.82 8.87 -25.47
C THR A 593 -2.07 8.25 -24.84
N LEU A 594 -3.15 8.03 -25.65
CA LEU A 594 -4.37 7.43 -25.09
C LEU A 594 -4.14 5.98 -24.67
N THR A 595 -3.29 5.32 -25.40
CA THR A 595 -3.06 3.89 -25.07
C THR A 595 -2.39 3.76 -23.69
N ILE A 596 -1.34 4.55 -23.44
CA ILE A 596 -0.68 4.43 -22.12
C ILE A 596 -1.62 4.97 -21.04
N ALA A 597 -2.38 6.02 -21.38
CA ALA A 597 -3.31 6.54 -20.35
C ALA A 597 -4.36 5.50 -19.99
N ASN A 598 -4.95 4.82 -21.00
CA ASN A 598 -5.91 3.76 -20.69
C ASN A 598 -5.27 2.60 -19.92
N ALA A 599 -4.04 2.35 -20.24
CA ALA A 599 -3.35 1.24 -19.51
C ALA A 599 -3.13 1.60 -18.04
N VAL A 600 -2.70 2.83 -17.78
CA VAL A 600 -2.43 3.23 -16.38
C VAL A 600 -3.75 3.26 -15.60
N GLY A 601 -4.77 3.81 -16.21
CA GLY A 601 -6.10 3.77 -15.55
C GLY A 601 -6.57 2.35 -15.26
N ALA A 602 -6.47 1.49 -16.24
CA ALA A 602 -6.91 0.09 -16.06
C ALA A 602 -6.06 -0.64 -15.01
N ALA A 603 -4.80 -0.39 -15.04
CA ALA A 603 -3.94 -1.04 -14.03
C ALA A 603 -4.30 -0.55 -12.62
N THR A 604 -4.62 0.72 -12.52
CA THR A 604 -5.00 1.23 -11.19
C THR A 604 -6.31 0.60 -10.73
N ALA A 605 -7.15 0.25 -11.66
CA ALA A 605 -8.45 -0.33 -11.29
C ALA A 605 -8.29 -1.76 -10.77
N MET A 606 -7.13 -2.35 -11.00
CA MET A 606 -6.91 -3.76 -10.56
C MET A 606 -6.52 -3.81 -9.09
N GLY A 607 -6.29 -2.62 -8.49
CA GLY A 607 -5.95 -2.53 -7.05
C GLY A 607 -7.08 -1.86 -6.27
N CYS A 608 -7.06 -2.05 -4.92
CA CYS A 608 -8.14 -1.45 -4.09
C CYS A 608 -7.68 -0.10 -3.54
N GLY A 609 -8.48 0.94 -3.88
CA GLY A 609 -8.28 2.26 -3.23
C GLY A 609 -7.35 3.13 -4.08
N ALA A 610 -7.19 4.43 -3.67
CA ALA A 610 -6.30 5.44 -4.32
C ALA A 610 -5.14 5.78 -3.38
N GLY A 611 -4.15 6.56 -3.82
CA GLY A 611 -2.96 6.87 -3.01
C GLY A 611 -1.84 5.84 -3.28
N ARG A 612 -1.60 5.15 -2.20
CA ARG A 612 -0.47 4.18 -2.33
C ARG A 612 -0.88 3.00 -3.22
N ASN A 613 -2.12 2.96 -3.60
CA ASN A 613 -2.58 1.80 -4.40
C ASN A 613 -2.68 2.16 -5.89
N VAL A 614 -2.30 3.40 -6.20
CA VAL A 614 -2.15 3.74 -7.62
C VAL A 614 -1.11 2.82 -8.29
N ALA A 615 -1.38 2.49 -9.55
CA ALA A 615 -0.60 1.43 -10.23
C ALA A 615 0.88 1.80 -10.36
N LYS A 616 1.71 0.82 -10.10
CA LYS A 616 3.16 1.00 -10.38
C LYS A 616 3.47 0.76 -11.86
N LEU A 617 4.66 1.29 -12.24
CA LEU A 617 5.03 1.23 -13.67
C LEU A 617 5.16 -0.23 -14.13
N LYS A 618 5.59 -1.07 -13.26
CA LYS A 618 5.72 -2.50 -13.64
C LYS A 618 4.36 -3.11 -14.02
N GLN A 619 3.38 -2.77 -13.21
CA GLN A 619 2.03 -3.29 -13.53
C GLN A 619 1.53 -2.75 -14.87
N VAL A 620 1.83 -1.53 -15.12
CA VAL A 620 1.39 -0.94 -16.39
C VAL A 620 2.10 -1.62 -17.56
N LEU A 621 3.41 -1.91 -17.38
CA LEU A 621 4.17 -2.55 -18.48
C LEU A 621 3.64 -3.95 -18.76
N GLU A 622 3.30 -4.59 -17.69
CA GLU A 622 2.78 -5.96 -17.88
C GLU A 622 1.43 -5.93 -18.64
N LEU A 623 0.67 -4.99 -18.23
CA LEU A 623 -0.64 -4.91 -18.91
C LEU A 623 -0.48 -4.55 -20.39
N VAL A 624 0.33 -3.58 -20.66
CA VAL A 624 0.56 -3.19 -22.07
C VAL A 624 1.12 -4.37 -22.87
N ARG A 625 1.90 -5.28 -22.25
CA ARG A 625 2.50 -6.45 -22.96
C ARG A 625 1.42 -7.48 -23.29
N LEU A 626 0.47 -7.53 -22.42
CA LEU A 626 -0.57 -8.55 -22.67
C LEU A 626 -1.44 -8.16 -23.87
N SER A 627 -1.45 -6.78 -24.15
CA SER A 627 -2.10 -6.23 -25.35
C SER A 627 -3.52 -6.78 -25.50
N ASN A 628 -4.21 -6.77 -24.31
CA ASN A 628 -5.60 -7.27 -24.37
C ASN A 628 -6.58 -6.09 -24.20
N LEU A 629 -7.25 -5.78 -25.42
CA LEU A 629 -8.17 -4.62 -25.39
C LEU A 629 -9.62 -5.07 -25.18
N ASN A 630 -10.39 -4.26 -24.47
CA ASN A 630 -11.85 -4.42 -24.37
C ASN A 630 -12.54 -3.73 -25.55
N GLU A 631 -12.36 -4.37 -26.73
CA GLU A 631 -12.87 -3.66 -27.93
C GLU A 631 -14.33 -4.04 -28.18
N ASP A 632 -15.17 -3.03 -28.04
CA ASP A 632 -16.58 -3.16 -28.46
C ASP A 632 -16.76 -2.58 -29.87
N ASP A 633 -16.53 -3.44 -30.93
CA ASP A 633 -16.48 -2.97 -32.34
C ASP A 633 -17.81 -2.31 -32.75
N LYS A 634 -18.86 -2.87 -32.23
CA LYS A 634 -20.18 -2.28 -32.59
C LYS A 634 -20.30 -0.84 -32.06
N PHE A 635 -19.98 -0.66 -30.84
CA PHE A 635 -20.05 0.69 -30.26
C PHE A 635 -19.22 1.69 -31.07
N TRP A 636 -17.93 1.37 -31.31
CA TRP A 636 -17.02 2.34 -31.98
C TRP A 636 -17.46 2.56 -33.43
N GLU A 637 -17.98 1.52 -34.06
CA GLU A 637 -18.46 1.73 -35.45
C GLU A 637 -19.67 2.67 -35.47
N GLU A 638 -20.56 2.44 -34.53
CA GLU A 638 -21.75 3.30 -34.48
C GLU A 638 -21.36 4.75 -34.13
N LEU A 639 -20.48 4.89 -33.21
CA LEU A 639 -20.09 6.25 -32.81
C LEU A 639 -19.36 6.98 -33.94
N LEU A 640 -18.48 6.24 -34.65
CA LEU A 640 -17.58 6.94 -35.61
C LEU A 640 -18.31 7.15 -36.94
N GLN A 641 -19.27 6.28 -37.31
CA GLN A 641 -20.02 6.47 -38.58
C GLN A 641 -20.79 7.79 -38.55
N LYS A 642 -21.15 8.24 -37.39
CA LYS A 642 -21.89 9.51 -37.30
C LYS A 642 -20.99 10.71 -37.65
N HIS A 643 -19.69 10.37 -37.84
CA HIS A 643 -18.77 11.52 -38.05
C HIS A 643 -17.87 11.26 -39.25
N SER A 644 -18.29 10.57 -40.23
CA SER A 644 -17.50 10.10 -41.38
C SER A 644 -17.19 11.28 -42.33
N ASP A 645 -17.71 12.56 -42.04
CA ASP A 645 -17.54 13.66 -43.02
C ASP A 645 -16.81 14.84 -42.38
N THR A 646 -16.17 14.76 -41.19
CA THR A 646 -15.92 16.07 -40.54
C THR A 646 -14.48 16.11 -40.04
N GLU A 647 -13.68 14.78 -40.02
CA GLU A 647 -12.35 14.92 -39.39
C GLU A 647 -11.57 13.61 -39.56
N GLU A 648 -10.22 13.87 -39.62
CA GLU A 648 -9.36 12.65 -39.60
C GLU A 648 -9.45 11.94 -38.24
N ILE A 649 -9.95 10.67 -38.33
CA ILE A 649 -10.14 9.89 -37.07
C ILE A 649 -9.13 8.73 -37.07
N THR A 650 -8.44 8.66 -35.90
CA THR A 650 -7.52 7.52 -35.71
C THR A 650 -8.07 6.61 -34.59
N LEU A 651 -8.12 5.34 -34.93
CA LEU A 651 -8.63 4.40 -33.91
C LEU A 651 -7.63 3.26 -33.67
N LEU A 652 -7.41 3.06 -32.34
CA LEU A 652 -6.55 1.92 -31.96
C LEU A 652 -7.35 0.62 -32.05
N THR A 653 -6.75 -0.44 -32.70
CA THR A 653 -7.46 -1.72 -32.82
C THR A 653 -6.48 -2.88 -32.61
N LYS A 654 -7.14 -4.12 -32.26
CA LYS A 654 -6.33 -5.34 -32.02
C LYS A 654 -5.81 -5.90 -33.34
N ALA A 655 -6.56 -5.78 -34.50
CA ALA A 655 -6.22 -6.46 -35.77
C ALA A 655 -5.57 -5.47 -36.74
N VAL A 656 -4.59 -5.99 -37.65
CA VAL A 656 -3.97 -5.25 -38.78
C VAL A 656 -4.96 -5.22 -39.95
N ILE A 657 -5.96 -4.30 -39.84
CA ILE A 657 -6.85 -4.34 -41.03
C ILE A 657 -6.31 -3.35 -42.07
N ASN A 658 -5.74 -3.93 -43.19
CA ASN A 658 -5.42 -3.13 -44.40
C ASN A 658 -6.69 -2.63 -45.08
N GLY A 659 -7.32 -1.59 -44.41
CA GLY A 659 -8.31 -0.84 -45.24
C GLY A 659 -8.53 0.57 -44.66
N SER A 660 -7.68 1.53 -45.07
CA SER A 660 -7.91 2.96 -44.74
C SER A 660 -9.12 3.50 -45.50
N ASN A 661 -10.30 3.48 -44.91
CA ASN A 661 -11.29 4.43 -45.47
C ASN A 661 -10.82 5.89 -45.32
N ASN A 662 -10.69 6.79 -46.38
CA ASN A 662 -10.09 8.15 -46.50
C ASN A 662 -10.33 8.97 -45.23
N TRP A 663 -11.30 8.58 -44.33
CA TRP A 663 -11.56 9.47 -43.16
C TRP A 663 -11.21 8.75 -41.87
N LEU A 664 -10.95 7.32 -41.78
CA LEU A 664 -10.65 6.57 -40.54
C LEU A 664 -9.32 5.82 -40.72
N GLN A 665 -8.44 6.22 -39.84
CA GLN A 665 -7.15 5.51 -39.81
C GLN A 665 -7.08 4.56 -38.61
N ARG A 666 -6.86 3.27 -38.96
CA ARG A 666 -6.76 2.28 -37.86
C ARG A 666 -5.29 1.94 -37.59
N VAL A 667 -4.96 2.06 -36.28
CA VAL A 667 -3.57 1.76 -35.88
C VAL A 667 -3.56 0.50 -35.00
N SER A 668 -2.61 -0.38 -35.42
CA SER A 668 -2.56 -1.67 -34.70
C SER A 668 -1.91 -1.51 -33.31
N LEU A 669 -2.52 -2.26 -32.30
CA LEU A 669 -2.00 -2.22 -30.92
C LEU A 669 -0.59 -2.80 -30.86
N GLN A 670 -0.31 -3.73 -31.69
CA GLN A 670 1.04 -4.33 -31.66
C GLN A 670 2.11 -3.32 -32.06
N LYS A 671 1.71 -2.56 -33.11
CA LYS A 671 2.66 -1.50 -33.52
C LYS A 671 2.89 -0.49 -32.37
N VAL A 672 1.81 -0.11 -31.78
CA VAL A 672 1.93 0.90 -30.72
C VAL A 672 2.74 0.34 -29.54
N VAL A 673 2.45 -0.90 -29.19
CA VAL A 673 3.16 -1.51 -28.04
C VAL A 673 4.65 -1.65 -28.36
N GLY A 674 5.01 -2.03 -29.58
CA GLY A 674 6.43 -2.19 -29.97
C GLY A 674 7.21 -0.88 -29.84
N GLU A 675 6.53 0.22 -29.98
CA GLU A 675 7.26 1.51 -29.94
C GLU A 675 7.17 2.15 -28.56
N LEU A 676 6.07 1.81 -27.87
CA LEU A 676 5.85 2.47 -26.56
C LEU A 676 6.68 1.77 -25.48
N LEU A 677 6.85 0.49 -25.50
CA LEU A 677 7.45 -0.27 -24.39
C LEU A 677 8.91 0.13 -24.16
N PRO A 678 9.70 0.27 -25.21
CA PRO A 678 11.09 0.66 -24.96
C PRO A 678 11.18 2.05 -24.29
N LYS A 679 10.31 2.95 -24.70
CA LYS A 679 10.34 4.29 -24.07
C LYS A 679 9.96 4.23 -22.59
N LEU A 680 9.05 3.35 -22.25
CA LEU A 680 8.62 3.25 -20.84
C LEU A 680 9.67 2.50 -20.01
N GLU A 681 10.31 1.54 -20.60
CA GLU A 681 11.34 0.75 -19.88
C GLU A 681 12.59 1.61 -19.64
N CYS A 682 12.91 2.44 -20.59
CA CYS A 682 14.04 3.37 -20.38
C CYS A 682 13.75 4.31 -19.21
N ALA A 683 12.52 4.77 -19.15
CA ALA A 683 12.13 5.63 -18.01
C ALA A 683 12.25 4.87 -16.68
N GLN A 684 11.98 3.55 -16.68
CA GLN A 684 12.11 2.70 -15.46
C GLN A 684 13.58 2.56 -15.05
N ALA A 685 14.50 2.47 -15.99
CA ALA A 685 15.94 2.27 -15.71
C ALA A 685 16.57 3.56 -15.16
N LYS A 686 16.14 4.74 -15.57
CA LYS A 686 16.65 6.04 -15.07
C LYS A 686 16.15 6.29 -13.64
N GLN A 687 15.03 5.70 -13.25
CA GLN A 687 14.50 5.82 -11.88
C GLN A 687 15.25 4.91 -10.91
N SER A 688 15.76 3.82 -11.44
CA SER A 688 16.48 2.84 -10.60
C SER A 688 17.92 3.29 -10.37
N LYS A 689 18.60 4.17 -11.23
CA LYS A 689 19.98 4.68 -11.13
C LYS A 689 20.05 5.90 -10.22
N VAL A 690 19.03 6.76 -10.04
CA VAL A 690 18.97 7.92 -9.12
C VAL A 690 18.77 7.41 -7.67
N ASN A 691 18.29 6.16 -7.50
CA ASN A 691 18.12 5.58 -6.15
C ASN A 691 19.39 4.91 -5.65
N LEU A 692 20.45 4.65 -6.61
CA LEU A 692 21.72 3.97 -6.27
C LEU A 692 22.82 5.02 -6.02
N THR A 693 22.81 6.29 -6.32
CA THR A 693 23.82 7.35 -6.15
C THR A 693 23.56 8.11 -4.85
N GLU A 694 22.46 7.94 -4.06
CA GLU A 694 22.19 8.59 -2.75
C GLU A 694 22.54 7.67 -1.58
N GLN A 695 23.14 6.36 -1.83
CA GLN A 695 23.59 5.39 -0.80
C GLN A 695 25.11 5.30 -0.79
N GLY A 696 26.00 6.12 -1.43
CA GLY A 696 27.48 6.08 -1.44
C GLY A 696 28.07 7.28 -0.68
N PHE A 697 27.32 8.07 0.22
CA PHE A 697 27.95 9.21 0.94
C PHE A 697 27.75 9.07 2.44
N LEU A 698 27.69 7.86 3.18
CA LEU A 698 27.67 7.91 4.67
C LEU A 698 28.57 6.81 5.23
N GLY A 699 29.82 6.50 4.78
CA GLY A 699 30.74 5.62 5.52
C GLY A 699 31.97 6.40 5.98
N LYS A 700 31.80 7.44 6.82
CA LYS A 700 33.03 7.60 7.64
C LYS A 700 32.71 8.48 8.86
N LEU A 701 32.30 7.92 10.03
CA LEU A 701 32.92 8.53 11.24
C LEU A 701 32.61 7.65 12.45
N ASP A 702 33.65 6.90 13.02
CA ASP A 702 34.52 6.64 14.19
C ASP A 702 33.75 6.86 15.50
N CYS A 703 33.43 5.75 16.29
CA CYS A 703 33.42 5.10 17.62
C CYS A 703 34.21 5.92 18.64
N VAL A 704 33.47 6.44 19.68
CA VAL A 704 34.06 6.39 21.05
C VAL A 704 32.93 6.12 22.05
N PRO A 705 33.11 5.18 23.19
CA PRO A 705 32.21 4.57 24.19
C PRO A 705 32.36 5.21 25.57
N ILE A 706 31.17 5.44 26.21
CA ILE A 706 31.27 5.48 27.69
C ILE A 706 29.96 4.93 28.27
N SER A 707 30.00 3.76 29.15
CA SER A 707 30.02 3.14 30.50
C SER A 707 28.76 3.51 31.28
N LYS A 708 27.98 2.49 31.72
CA LYS A 708 27.41 1.61 32.76
C LYS A 708 26.95 2.43 33.97
N GLN A 709 25.69 2.24 34.39
CA GLN A 709 25.38 1.89 35.79
C GLN A 709 23.87 1.92 36.00
N HIS A 710 23.22 0.70 36.44
CA HIS A 710 22.69 0.00 37.63
C HIS A 710 21.25 0.44 37.91
N ALA A 711 20.25 -0.57 37.93
CA ALA A 711 19.60 -1.54 38.85
C ALA A 711 18.43 -0.88 39.58
N ARG A 712 17.21 -1.53 39.51
CA ARG A 712 16.53 -2.43 40.46
C ARG A 712 15.20 -1.80 40.90
N SER A 713 14.06 -2.57 40.68
CA SER A 713 13.26 -3.52 41.47
C SER A 713 11.88 -2.92 41.77
N GLN A 714 10.76 -3.76 41.43
CA GLN A 714 9.91 -4.74 42.13
C GLN A 714 8.54 -4.11 42.43
N SER A 715 7.41 -4.80 41.98
CA SER A 715 6.44 -5.85 42.37
C SER A 715 5.18 -5.19 42.94
N ASN A 716 3.96 -5.65 42.44
CA ASN A 716 2.93 -6.55 43.01
C ASN A 716 1.55 -5.90 42.91
N ASN A 717 0.54 -6.52 42.17
CA ASN A 717 -0.60 -7.34 42.63
C ASN A 717 -1.92 -6.78 42.08
N LYS A 718 -2.67 -7.65 41.35
CA LYS A 718 -3.83 -8.51 41.68
C LYS A 718 -5.12 -7.90 41.11
N VAL A 719 -5.70 -8.47 40.09
CA VAL A 719 -6.79 -9.27 39.49
C VAL A 719 -8.13 -8.79 40.05
N LEU A 720 -9.15 -8.42 39.07
CA LEU A 720 -10.52 -9.01 39.10
C LEU A 720 -11.31 -8.50 37.90
N LEU A 721 -11.50 -9.37 36.87
CA LEU A 721 -12.49 -9.65 35.81
C LEU A 721 -13.77 -10.27 36.40
N SER A 722 -14.88 -9.59 36.12
CA SER A 722 -16.16 -10.31 35.93
C SER A 722 -16.92 -9.68 34.74
N GLN A 723 -17.11 -10.55 33.59
CA GLN A 723 -18.20 -11.42 33.09
C GLN A 723 -19.10 -10.63 32.13
N PHE A 724 -19.06 -10.94 30.72
CA PHE A 724 -19.80 -11.87 29.85
C PHE A 724 -20.47 -11.08 28.71
N ASP A 725 -20.21 -11.52 27.45
CA ASP A 725 -20.78 -12.52 26.53
C ASP A 725 -20.90 -11.92 25.12
N ILE A 726 -20.30 -12.69 24.17
CA ILE A 726 -20.00 -13.80 23.25
C ILE A 726 -21.16 -13.96 22.25
N HIS A 727 -20.83 -13.46 20.96
CA HIS A 727 -21.17 -14.21 19.72
C HIS A 727 -20.12 -13.93 18.65
N LYS A 728 -19.04 -14.90 18.46
CA LYS A 728 -18.80 -15.57 17.16
C LYS A 728 -17.32 -15.44 16.77
N ILE A 729 -16.48 -16.55 16.91
CA ILE A 729 -15.81 -17.62 16.13
C ILE A 729 -14.67 -16.99 15.32
N ALA A 730 -13.28 -17.38 15.71
CA ALA A 730 -12.14 -18.05 15.04
C ALA A 730 -10.84 -17.64 15.75
N THR A 731 -10.43 -18.36 16.78
CA THR A 731 -9.30 -18.27 17.74
C THR A 731 -7.95 -18.35 17.01
N HIS A 732 -7.26 -17.22 16.35
CA HIS A 732 -5.90 -16.77 15.97
C HIS A 732 -5.18 -16.19 17.20
N PHE A 733 -4.13 -17.03 17.80
CA PHE A 733 -3.35 -16.50 18.96
C PHE A 733 -2.31 -15.48 18.45
N VAL A 734 -2.49 -14.10 18.68
CA VAL A 734 -1.65 -12.92 18.41
C VAL A 734 -0.92 -12.53 19.71
N VAL A 735 0.46 -12.65 19.95
CA VAL A 735 1.21 -12.14 21.14
C VAL A 735 1.57 -10.67 20.90
N VAL A 736 0.89 -9.56 21.72
CA VAL A 736 1.20 -8.11 21.64
C VAL A 736 1.77 -7.67 22.99
N LYS A 737 2.93 -6.71 23.21
CA LYS A 737 3.64 -6.08 24.33
C LYS A 737 3.23 -4.60 24.45
N ASP A 738 2.61 -4.04 25.73
CA ASP A 738 2.41 -2.63 26.13
C ASP A 738 3.22 -2.32 27.40
N ASN A 739 3.63 -0.66 27.60
CA ASN A 739 3.46 0.18 28.80
C ASN A 739 3.67 1.65 28.46
N ASN A 740 2.71 2.73 28.90
CA ASN A 740 2.20 4.07 29.29
C ASN A 740 3.20 4.82 30.17
N LEU A 741 3.11 6.54 29.96
CA LEU A 741 2.67 7.65 30.83
C LEU A 741 2.68 8.95 30.01
N MET A 742 1.49 9.96 30.00
CA MET A 742 0.44 10.92 30.41
C MET A 742 0.94 12.33 30.14
N HIS A 743 -0.09 13.45 29.58
CA HIS A 743 -1.23 14.34 29.90
C HIS A 743 -1.12 15.63 29.09
N HIS A 744 -2.42 16.17 28.39
CA HIS A 744 -3.66 16.96 28.44
C HIS A 744 -3.50 18.22 27.57
N THR A 745 -4.45 18.39 26.49
CA THR A 745 -5.45 19.49 26.39
C THR A 745 -6.20 19.35 25.06
N LEU A 746 -7.61 18.84 25.03
CA LEU A 746 -8.62 19.14 23.98
C LEU A 746 -9.98 19.39 24.66
N PHE A 747 -10.39 20.78 24.77
CA PHE A 747 -11.81 21.16 24.76
C PHE A 747 -11.97 22.48 23.98
N ARG A 748 -12.57 22.45 22.65
CA ARG A 748 -13.62 23.44 22.26
C ARG A 748 -13.70 23.51 20.73
N LEU A 749 -14.47 22.62 20.05
CA LEU A 749 -14.83 23.25 18.76
C LEU A 749 -16.22 22.78 18.34
N PHE A 750 -17.33 23.42 18.86
CA PHE A 750 -18.41 23.62 17.85
C PHE A 750 -19.57 24.37 18.51
N MET A 751 -19.39 25.72 18.67
CA MET A 751 -20.64 26.54 18.70
C MET A 751 -20.33 27.93 18.15
N GLY A 752 -20.41 28.19 16.81
CA GLY A 752 -20.93 29.43 16.16
C GLY A 752 -22.11 30.03 16.91
N ARG A 753 -21.85 30.80 18.01
CA ARG A 753 -22.50 31.97 18.64
C ARG A 753 -23.25 32.82 17.60
N GLN A 754 -24.66 32.63 17.47
CA GLN A 754 -25.55 33.81 17.44
C GLN A 754 -26.49 33.79 18.64
N SER A 755 -26.31 34.77 19.67
CA SER A 755 -27.30 35.78 20.11
C SER A 755 -26.70 36.62 21.24
N ASN A 756 -26.46 37.88 20.91
CA ASN A 756 -27.04 39.22 21.15
C ASN A 756 -26.17 40.27 20.45
#